data_AF-A0A8C9TH56-F1
#
_entry.id   AF-A0A8C9TH56-F1
#
_cell.length_a   1.000
_cell.length_b   1.000
_cell.length_c   1.000
_cell.angle_alpha   90.00
_cell.angle_beta   90.00
_cell.angle_gamma   90.00
#
_symmetry.space_group_name_H-M   'P 1'
#
loop_
_entity.id
_entity.type
_entity.pdbx_description
1 polymer ?
#
loop_
_entity_poly.entity_id
_entity_poly.type
_entity_poly.pdbx_seq_one_letter_code
_entity_poly.pdbx_strand_id
1 'polypeptide(L)'
;MLYFFFFFFFKFLRLKITEVSLPPRRGLPCLNSSSRPCFGAVPVTVGGTAAGEPCLFPFLFLGKEYPACTADGQPDGRLWCATTDDYDRDKRWGFCETEGQAEQRHRAVEAEEMYQRALTIINSTSRRSQRRKEYERLVKVADMGHSKAMERVAYAMLFGDYLAQNITQAKDMLEKLALDGSPKAQMALGFLYAAGLGVTSSQAKALVYYTFGALGGNLVAHMILGYRYWSGIGVMQSCESALTHYRVVADHVASDMSLAAGRAVQRVRLLDEVDHPGAASGTLEEDLLQYYQLLAEKGDVQAQIGLGQLHLHGGRGVEINHERAFRYFSQAAKLGNTHAMAFLGKMYTDGSDAVPQNNETALQYFRRAAELGDPVGQSGLGMAYLYGRGIPVNYELALSYLEKAAEQGWVDAQVQLGTMYYNGVGVQQDYKQALQYFSLASQTGHILAFYNLAQMHASGTGIMRSCPTAVELLKNVCEQGRWSDRFMEAYRSFREGDLDASVAQYLVLAEQGYEVAQSNVAFILDQSEVTRLFHENETYPRALLHWTRAAAQGYVVARIKLGDYHFYGYGTDVDYETAMMHYRLASEQQHSAQALFNLGYMYEKGLGVKQDVHLAKRFYDMAAESSPDAQVPAFLATSNLWLVNSVQYLQELDVKELLSGVDLDQLLGPEWDLCLMTVFALLLGTIIAYRQSRRQAAIRLAQRGVPDQPQAENQPQ
;
A
#
# COMPACT_ATOMS: atom_id res chain seq x y z
N MET A 1 50.53 11.88 31.19
CA MET A 1 50.32 12.37 32.57
C MET A 1 48.97 13.05 32.59
N LEU A 2 48.01 12.80 33.49
CA LEU A 2 47.89 11.89 34.64
C LEU A 2 46.78 10.84 34.31
N TYR A 3 46.73 9.57 34.71
CA TYR A 3 47.51 8.69 35.60
C TYR A 3 47.38 8.87 37.14
N PHE A 4 46.97 7.78 37.82
CA PHE A 4 46.90 7.54 39.28
C PHE A 4 45.96 8.40 40.14
N PHE A 5 44.79 7.87 40.50
CA PHE A 5 44.29 7.69 41.89
C PHE A 5 42.80 7.25 41.90
N PHE A 6 42.52 5.94 41.77
CA PHE A 6 41.32 5.29 42.35
C PHE A 6 41.41 3.75 42.27
N PHE A 7 42.60 3.20 42.56
CA PHE A 7 42.91 1.77 42.35
C PHE A 7 43.37 1.09 43.65
N PHE A 8 42.84 1.51 44.82
CA PHE A 8 43.34 1.04 46.12
C PHE A 8 42.32 1.07 47.27
N PHE A 9 41.14 0.48 47.11
CA PHE A 9 40.36 -0.05 48.24
C PHE A 9 39.51 -1.25 47.80
N PHE A 10 39.26 -2.20 48.71
CA PHE A 10 38.54 -3.47 48.48
C PHE A 10 39.20 -4.51 47.55
N LYS A 11 40.45 -4.85 47.86
CA LYS A 11 41.02 -6.19 47.58
C LYS A 11 41.36 -6.93 48.88
N PHE A 12 40.37 -7.22 49.72
CA PHE A 12 40.52 -8.20 50.82
C PHE A 12 39.16 -8.70 51.35
N LEU A 13 38.52 -9.62 50.62
CA LEU A 13 37.88 -10.76 51.27
C LEU A 13 37.97 -11.99 50.36
N ARG A 14 38.77 -12.97 50.78
CA ARG A 14 38.77 -14.30 50.19
C ARG A 14 37.48 -15.00 50.62
N LEU A 15 36.82 -15.69 49.69
CA LEU A 15 36.50 -17.10 49.87
C LEU A 15 36.23 -17.74 48.51
N LYS A 16 36.98 -18.82 48.22
CA LYS A 16 36.71 -19.69 47.07
C LYS A 16 35.43 -20.47 47.36
N ILE A 17 34.49 -20.47 46.41
CA ILE A 17 33.60 -21.61 46.22
C ILE A 17 33.82 -22.08 44.78
N THR A 18 34.10 -23.37 44.66
CA THR A 18 34.42 -24.07 43.42
C THR A 18 33.20 -24.31 42.54
N GLU A 19 33.46 -24.59 41.26
CA GLU A 19 32.46 -24.99 40.28
C GLU A 19 31.54 -26.11 40.80
N VAL A 20 30.23 -25.92 40.63
CA VAL A 20 29.25 -27.01 40.61
C VAL A 20 28.28 -26.72 39.46
N SER A 21 28.29 -27.59 38.46
CA SER A 21 27.30 -27.61 37.39
C SER A 21 25.90 -27.89 37.95
N LEU A 22 24.94 -27.01 37.67
CA LEU A 22 23.53 -27.23 38.02
C LEU A 22 22.88 -28.20 37.01
N PRO A 23 22.38 -29.37 37.45
CA PRO A 23 21.54 -30.23 36.61
C PRO A 23 20.12 -29.62 36.44
N PRO A 24 19.33 -30.08 35.46
CA PRO A 24 17.96 -29.59 35.26
C PRO A 24 17.08 -29.87 36.49
N ARG A 25 16.07 -29.01 36.67
CA ARG A 25 15.16 -29.02 37.83
C ARG A 25 14.52 -30.38 38.05
N ARG A 26 14.89 -31.05 39.15
CA ARG A 26 14.07 -32.14 39.72
C ARG A 26 12.78 -31.57 40.30
N GLY A 27 11.68 -32.30 40.15
CA GLY A 27 10.38 -31.93 40.70
C GLY A 27 10.36 -31.91 42.24
N LEU A 28 9.31 -31.30 42.79
CA LEU A 28 9.06 -31.19 44.23
C LEU A 28 8.91 -32.57 44.90
N PRO A 29 9.30 -32.71 46.19
CA PRO A 29 9.14 -33.96 46.92
C PRO A 29 7.70 -34.15 47.41
N CYS A 30 7.13 -35.33 47.16
CA CYS A 30 5.90 -35.77 47.82
C CYS A 30 6.24 -36.34 49.21
N LEU A 31 5.59 -35.83 50.26
CA LEU A 31 5.69 -36.34 51.62
C LEU A 31 4.47 -37.23 51.95
N ASN A 32 4.73 -38.48 52.33
CA ASN A 32 3.86 -39.48 52.97
C ASN A 32 2.34 -39.19 52.99
N SER A 33 1.50 -39.99 52.32
CA SER A 33 1.20 -41.37 52.76
C SER A 33 0.21 -42.05 51.78
N SER A 34 0.13 -43.39 51.83
CA SER A 34 -0.65 -44.27 50.94
C SER A 34 -0.27 -44.26 49.44
N SER A 35 0.59 -45.24 49.08
CA SER A 35 0.61 -45.98 47.81
C SER A 35 -0.01 -45.33 46.55
N ARG A 36 0.64 -44.31 45.98
CA ARG A 36 0.58 -44.00 44.54
C ARG A 36 1.97 -43.59 44.04
N PRO A 37 2.52 -44.21 42.97
CA PRO A 37 3.76 -43.73 42.36
C PRO A 37 3.49 -42.40 41.63
N CYS A 38 4.47 -41.49 41.64
CA CYS A 38 4.38 -40.24 40.89
C CYS A 38 4.40 -40.53 39.39
N PHE A 39 3.27 -40.35 38.71
CA PHE A 39 3.17 -40.55 37.27
C PHE A 39 4.01 -39.53 36.51
N GLY A 40 4.92 -40.03 35.67
CA GLY A 40 5.29 -39.33 34.44
C GLY A 40 4.07 -39.21 33.52
N ALA A 41 4.17 -38.39 32.47
CA ALA A 41 3.04 -38.10 31.58
C ALA A 41 2.32 -39.38 31.13
N VAL A 42 1.00 -39.44 31.35
CA VAL A 42 0.20 -40.60 31.00
C VAL A 42 0.27 -40.82 29.48
N PRO A 43 0.70 -41.99 28.99
CA PRO A 43 0.73 -42.29 27.57
C PRO A 43 -0.69 -42.29 26.99
N VAL A 44 -0.80 -41.80 25.76
CA VAL A 44 -2.06 -41.76 25.01
C VAL A 44 -2.13 -43.02 24.14
N THR A 45 -3.33 -43.61 23.99
CA THR A 45 -3.49 -44.78 23.14
C THR A 45 -3.47 -44.43 21.66
N VAL A 46 -2.67 -45.16 20.88
CA VAL A 46 -2.66 -45.07 19.42
C VAL A 46 -3.27 -46.34 18.83
N GLY A 47 -4.36 -46.20 18.07
CA GLY A 47 -5.11 -47.35 17.54
C GLY A 47 -5.81 -48.17 18.63
N GLY A 48 -6.20 -49.40 18.30
CA GLY A 48 -7.07 -50.22 19.15
C GLY A 48 -8.52 -49.73 19.16
N THR A 49 -9.26 -50.06 20.21
CA THR A 49 -10.69 -49.71 20.34
C THR A 49 -10.93 -48.35 20.99
N ALA A 50 -9.91 -47.77 21.62
CA ALA A 50 -10.02 -46.57 22.46
C ALA A 50 -9.49 -45.27 21.81
N ALA A 51 -8.84 -45.37 20.64
CA ALA A 51 -8.56 -44.28 19.69
C ALA A 51 -8.27 -42.88 20.28
N GLY A 52 -7.20 -42.75 21.07
CA GLY A 52 -6.76 -41.46 21.61
C GLY A 52 -7.20 -41.16 23.05
N GLU A 53 -7.93 -42.07 23.70
CA GLU A 53 -8.13 -42.04 25.14
C GLU A 53 -6.79 -42.27 25.89
N PRO A 54 -6.54 -41.61 27.04
CA PRO A 54 -5.35 -41.85 27.85
C PRO A 54 -5.38 -43.23 28.51
N CYS A 55 -4.21 -43.86 28.67
CA CYS A 55 -4.09 -45.10 29.47
C CYS A 55 -4.50 -44.84 30.94
N LEU A 56 -5.27 -45.74 31.54
CA LEU A 56 -5.46 -45.74 33.00
C LEU A 56 -4.49 -46.71 33.65
N PHE A 57 -3.93 -46.30 34.81
CA PHE A 57 -2.96 -47.09 35.56
C PHE A 57 -3.21 -46.97 37.08
N PRO A 58 -3.18 -48.08 37.83
CA PRO A 58 -3.11 -49.46 37.32
C PRO A 58 -4.42 -49.89 36.62
N PHE A 59 -4.33 -50.78 35.63
CA PHE A 59 -5.50 -51.41 35.03
C PHE A 59 -5.49 -52.92 35.24
N LEU A 60 -6.67 -53.53 35.34
CA LEU A 60 -6.84 -54.98 35.50
C LEU A 60 -6.92 -55.69 34.14
N PHE A 61 -6.11 -56.73 33.94
CA PHE A 61 -6.17 -57.65 32.80
C PHE A 61 -5.89 -59.08 33.24
N LEU A 62 -6.77 -60.04 32.89
CA LEU A 62 -6.72 -61.43 33.33
C LEU A 62 -6.54 -61.58 34.86
N GLY A 63 -7.21 -60.71 35.62
CA GLY A 63 -7.11 -60.67 37.09
C GLY A 63 -5.76 -60.21 37.67
N LYS A 64 -4.89 -59.59 36.87
CA LYS A 64 -3.64 -58.94 37.32
C LYS A 64 -3.71 -57.44 37.11
N GLU A 65 -3.16 -56.68 38.06
CA GLU A 65 -3.02 -55.22 37.95
C GLU A 65 -1.70 -54.85 37.25
N TYR A 66 -1.79 -54.02 36.20
CA TYR A 66 -0.66 -53.53 35.43
C TYR A 66 -0.42 -52.03 35.69
N PRO A 67 0.71 -51.63 36.32
CA PRO A 67 1.02 -50.24 36.63
C PRO A 67 1.64 -49.45 35.46
N ALA A 68 1.92 -50.12 34.34
CA ALA A 68 2.53 -49.57 33.14
C ALA A 68 2.09 -50.39 31.91
N CYS A 69 2.41 -49.90 30.71
CA CYS A 69 2.11 -50.62 29.46
C CYS A 69 2.74 -52.02 29.45
N THR A 70 2.01 -53.01 28.94
CA THR A 70 2.44 -54.41 28.86
C THR A 70 2.38 -54.94 27.44
N ALA A 71 3.15 -55.99 27.13
CA ALA A 71 3.01 -56.77 25.89
C ALA A 71 2.20 -58.07 26.12
N ASP A 72 1.75 -58.32 27.35
CA ASP A 72 1.06 -59.55 27.71
C ASP A 72 -0.23 -59.74 26.92
N GLY A 73 -0.46 -60.97 26.43
CA GLY A 73 -1.64 -61.33 25.65
C GLY A 73 -1.59 -60.96 24.16
N GLN A 74 -0.54 -60.30 23.67
CA GLN A 74 -0.46 -59.85 22.27
C GLN A 74 0.72 -60.51 21.50
N PRO A 75 0.48 -61.19 20.36
CA PRO A 75 1.51 -61.96 19.66
C PRO A 75 2.59 -61.09 19.00
N ASP A 76 2.27 -59.83 18.70
CA ASP A 76 3.16 -58.89 18.00
C ASP A 76 4.21 -58.23 18.91
N GLY A 77 4.18 -58.50 20.23
CA GLY A 77 5.12 -57.94 21.21
C GLY A 77 5.04 -56.42 21.41
N ARG A 78 4.03 -55.75 20.85
CA ARG A 78 3.79 -54.31 21.03
C ARG A 78 3.21 -54.02 22.41
N LEU A 79 3.66 -52.92 23.01
CA LEU A 79 3.15 -52.43 24.28
C LEU A 79 1.74 -51.85 24.12
N TRP A 80 0.83 -52.22 25.02
CA TRP A 80 -0.55 -51.75 25.08
C TRP A 80 -0.97 -51.41 26.52
N CYS A 81 -2.09 -50.69 26.65
CA CYS A 81 -2.74 -50.38 27.91
C CYS A 81 -4.26 -50.41 27.77
N ALA A 82 -4.98 -50.57 28.88
CA ALA A 82 -6.41 -50.30 28.93
C ALA A 82 -6.70 -48.81 29.18
N THR A 83 -7.84 -48.34 28.69
CA THR A 83 -8.35 -46.96 28.96
C THR A 83 -9.47 -46.95 30.01
N THR A 84 -9.71 -48.10 30.63
CA THR A 84 -10.64 -48.36 31.73
C THR A 84 -9.94 -49.13 32.84
N ASP A 85 -10.38 -48.96 34.09
CA ASP A 85 -9.77 -49.64 35.26
C ASP A 85 -9.83 -51.18 35.15
N ASP A 86 -10.87 -51.72 34.50
CA ASP A 86 -11.08 -53.15 34.27
C ASP A 86 -11.22 -53.43 32.76
N TYR A 87 -10.15 -53.99 32.16
CA TYR A 87 -10.18 -54.41 30.75
C TYR A 87 -11.08 -55.63 30.53
N ASP A 88 -11.10 -56.58 31.47
CA ASP A 88 -11.80 -57.85 31.29
C ASP A 88 -13.31 -57.63 31.14
N ARG A 89 -13.84 -56.58 31.79
CA ARG A 89 -15.22 -56.10 31.63
C ARG A 89 -15.42 -55.20 30.40
N ASP A 90 -14.69 -54.09 30.30
CA ASP A 90 -15.01 -53.01 29.35
C ASP A 90 -14.29 -53.14 27.99
N LYS A 91 -13.24 -53.95 27.91
CA LYS A 91 -12.48 -54.33 26.71
C LYS A 91 -11.93 -53.15 25.88
N ARG A 92 -11.76 -51.98 26.50
CA ARG A 92 -11.17 -50.80 25.87
C ARG A 92 -9.66 -50.77 26.03
N TRP A 93 -8.96 -50.71 24.92
CA TRP A 93 -7.50 -50.65 24.88
C TRP A 93 -6.99 -49.90 23.65
N GLY A 94 -5.70 -49.58 23.69
CA GLY A 94 -4.91 -49.27 22.50
C GLY A 94 -3.42 -49.43 22.76
N PHE A 95 -2.62 -49.22 21.72
CA PHE A 95 -1.17 -49.36 21.84
C PHE A 95 -0.57 -48.15 22.56
N CYS A 96 0.43 -48.39 23.39
CA CYS A 96 1.21 -47.31 24.00
C CYS A 96 2.19 -46.70 23.01
N GLU A 97 2.37 -45.39 23.10
CA GLU A 97 3.41 -44.68 22.36
C GLU A 97 4.80 -45.21 22.69
N THR A 98 5.65 -45.32 21.66
CA THR A 98 7.09 -45.47 21.85
C THR A 98 7.71 -44.17 22.36
N GLU A 99 8.86 -44.23 23.05
CA GLU A 99 9.54 -43.03 23.58
C GLU A 99 9.77 -41.94 22.51
N GLY A 100 10.12 -42.34 21.28
CA GLY A 100 10.29 -41.42 20.16
C GLY A 100 9.00 -40.76 19.67
N GLN A 101 7.86 -41.46 19.74
CA GLN A 101 6.54 -40.88 19.42
C GLN A 101 6.08 -39.93 20.52
N ALA A 102 6.27 -40.31 21.79
CA ALA A 102 6.00 -39.44 22.93
C ALA A 102 6.84 -38.15 22.87
N GLU A 103 8.13 -38.25 22.53
CA GLU A 103 9.00 -37.09 22.36
C GLU A 103 8.55 -36.18 21.20
N GLN A 104 8.15 -36.75 20.06
CA GLN A 104 7.58 -35.99 18.93
C GLN A 104 6.28 -35.27 19.34
N ARG A 105 5.38 -35.94 20.07
CA ARG A 105 4.15 -35.33 20.60
C ARG A 105 4.46 -34.19 21.58
N HIS A 106 5.42 -34.38 22.50
CA HIS A 106 5.83 -33.33 23.43
C HIS A 106 6.42 -32.11 22.71
N ARG A 107 7.30 -32.32 21.71
CA ARG A 107 7.84 -31.23 20.88
C ARG A 107 6.77 -30.49 20.09
N ALA A 108 5.76 -31.21 19.55
CA ALA A 108 4.64 -30.59 18.84
C ALA A 108 3.75 -29.73 19.76
N VAL A 109 3.47 -30.21 20.98
CA VAL A 109 2.72 -29.43 22.00
C VAL A 109 3.50 -28.21 22.47
N GLU A 110 4.81 -28.34 22.70
CA GLU A 110 5.69 -27.21 23.03
C GLU A 110 5.72 -26.16 21.91
N ALA A 111 5.80 -26.60 20.65
CA ALA A 111 5.78 -25.74 19.47
C ALA A 111 4.45 -24.97 19.34
N GLU A 112 3.29 -25.62 19.51
CA GLU A 112 1.98 -24.94 19.51
C GLU A 112 1.86 -23.96 20.68
N GLU A 113 2.30 -24.31 21.90
CA GLU A 113 2.27 -23.36 23.03
C GLU A 113 3.16 -22.13 22.77
N MET A 114 4.37 -22.32 22.27
CA MET A 114 5.26 -21.21 21.88
C MET A 114 4.67 -20.37 20.75
N TYR A 115 4.02 -20.99 19.76
CA TYR A 115 3.32 -20.30 18.68
C TYR A 115 2.21 -19.39 19.24
N GLN A 116 1.32 -19.93 20.08
CA GLN A 116 0.22 -19.15 20.67
C GLN A 116 0.73 -18.00 21.55
N ARG A 117 1.78 -18.23 22.36
CA ARG A 117 2.43 -17.18 23.15
C ARG A 117 3.04 -16.08 22.29
N ALA A 118 3.66 -16.42 21.15
CA ALA A 118 4.16 -15.41 20.21
C ALA A 118 3.03 -14.62 19.54
N LEU A 119 1.92 -15.28 19.17
CA LEU A 119 0.76 -14.62 18.55
C LEU A 119 0.08 -13.59 19.46
N THR A 120 -0.11 -13.90 20.75
CA THR A 120 -0.74 -12.94 21.69
C THR A 120 0.10 -11.67 21.86
N ILE A 121 1.44 -11.80 21.86
CA ILE A 121 2.35 -10.65 21.91
C ILE A 121 2.33 -9.86 20.60
N ILE A 122 2.38 -10.54 19.44
CA ILE A 122 2.34 -9.89 18.11
C ILE A 122 1.03 -9.11 17.91
N ASN A 123 -0.11 -9.66 18.34
CA ASN A 123 -1.41 -9.01 18.22
C ASN A 123 -1.59 -7.83 19.18
N SER A 124 -0.99 -7.87 20.38
CA SER A 124 -1.13 -6.82 21.40
C SER A 124 -0.13 -5.66 21.26
N THR A 125 0.98 -5.82 20.53
CA THR A 125 1.97 -4.75 20.33
C THR A 125 1.98 -4.19 18.91
N SER A 126 2.03 -2.86 18.78
CA SER A 126 2.43 -2.17 17.53
C SER A 126 3.95 -2.00 17.39
N ARG A 127 4.74 -2.21 18.46
CA ARG A 127 6.18 -1.90 18.46
C ARG A 127 6.99 -2.87 17.58
N ARG A 128 7.52 -2.39 16.45
CA ARG A 128 8.35 -3.18 15.50
C ARG A 128 9.51 -3.93 16.15
N SER A 129 10.20 -3.32 17.12
CA SER A 129 11.33 -3.94 17.85
C SER A 129 10.92 -5.11 18.75
N GLN A 130 9.68 -5.14 19.25
CA GLN A 130 9.12 -6.29 19.96
C GLN A 130 8.67 -7.37 18.98
N ARG A 131 7.95 -6.99 17.90
CA ARG A 131 7.55 -7.92 16.84
C ARG A 131 8.74 -8.70 16.27
N ARG A 132 9.85 -8.01 15.96
CA ARG A 132 11.10 -8.65 15.49
C ARG A 132 11.58 -9.78 16.40
N LYS A 133 11.62 -9.57 17.72
CA LYS A 133 12.02 -10.60 18.71
C LYS A 133 11.05 -11.78 18.77
N GLU A 134 9.76 -11.55 18.56
CA GLU A 134 8.78 -12.65 18.48
C GLU A 134 8.88 -13.40 17.15
N TYR A 135 9.19 -12.73 16.03
CA TYR A 135 9.51 -13.41 14.77
C TYR A 135 10.79 -14.24 14.86
N GLU A 136 11.83 -13.77 15.56
CA GLU A 136 13.04 -14.55 15.88
C GLU A 136 12.72 -15.81 16.74
N ARG A 137 11.67 -15.78 17.56
CA ARG A 137 11.15 -16.99 18.25
C ARG A 137 10.34 -17.87 17.30
N LEU A 138 9.52 -17.31 16.42
CA LEU A 138 8.74 -18.06 15.45
C LEU A 138 9.64 -18.87 14.49
N VAL A 139 10.85 -18.41 14.17
CA VAL A 139 11.85 -19.21 13.43
C VAL A 139 12.12 -20.54 14.15
N LYS A 140 12.39 -20.50 15.46
CA LYS A 140 12.63 -21.73 16.26
C LYS A 140 11.42 -22.67 16.30
N VAL A 141 10.21 -22.10 16.26
CA VAL A 141 8.96 -22.88 16.20
C VAL A 141 8.74 -23.48 14.81
N ALA A 142 9.16 -22.80 13.75
CA ALA A 142 9.19 -23.35 12.39
C ALA A 142 10.23 -24.47 12.24
N ASP A 143 11.40 -24.34 12.88
CA ASP A 143 12.45 -25.39 12.95
C ASP A 143 11.94 -26.67 13.66
N MET A 144 10.98 -26.55 14.57
CA MET A 144 10.28 -27.68 15.20
C MET A 144 9.20 -28.33 14.30
N GLY A 145 9.03 -27.85 13.06
CA GLY A 145 8.09 -28.41 12.08
C GLY A 145 6.66 -27.88 12.16
N HIS A 146 6.40 -26.81 12.92
CA HIS A 146 5.04 -26.27 13.07
C HIS A 146 4.59 -25.47 11.83
N SER A 147 3.68 -26.03 11.05
CA SER A 147 3.28 -25.52 9.72
C SER A 147 2.83 -24.06 9.70
N LYS A 148 1.91 -23.65 10.59
CA LYS A 148 1.43 -22.25 10.64
C LYS A 148 2.50 -21.24 11.06
N ALA A 149 3.52 -21.67 11.80
CA ALA A 149 4.68 -20.83 12.12
C ALA A 149 5.59 -20.71 10.90
N MET A 150 5.86 -21.83 10.24
CA MET A 150 6.63 -21.89 9.00
C MET A 150 6.02 -21.03 7.89
N GLU A 151 4.69 -21.01 7.74
CA GLU A 151 3.98 -20.07 6.84
C GLU A 151 4.34 -18.61 7.14
N ARG A 152 4.20 -18.18 8.41
CA ARG A 152 4.47 -16.79 8.81
C ARG A 152 5.94 -16.41 8.67
N VAL A 153 6.85 -17.31 9.02
CA VAL A 153 8.29 -17.11 8.92
C VAL A 153 8.73 -17.02 7.45
N ALA A 154 8.23 -17.91 6.59
CA ALA A 154 8.55 -17.88 5.16
C ALA A 154 8.03 -16.60 4.49
N TYR A 155 6.81 -16.15 4.82
CA TYR A 155 6.31 -14.85 4.36
C TYR A 155 7.18 -13.69 4.86
N ALA A 156 7.53 -13.64 6.15
CA ALA A 156 8.37 -12.58 6.70
C ALA A 156 9.79 -12.55 6.09
N MET A 157 10.38 -13.72 5.78
CA MET A 157 11.65 -13.84 5.07
C MET A 157 11.55 -13.48 3.58
N LEU A 158 10.38 -13.65 2.95
CA LEU A 158 10.17 -13.27 1.55
C LEU A 158 10.06 -11.75 1.38
N PHE A 159 9.40 -11.06 2.32
CA PHE A 159 9.07 -9.63 2.20
C PHE A 159 9.93 -8.67 3.03
N GLY A 160 10.73 -9.17 3.98
CA GLY A 160 11.63 -8.34 4.81
C GLY A 160 10.96 -7.62 6.00
N ASP A 161 9.68 -7.91 6.29
CA ASP A 161 8.86 -7.13 7.22
C ASP A 161 9.49 -6.98 8.63
N TYR A 162 9.87 -8.12 9.23
CA TYR A 162 10.40 -8.24 10.60
C TYR A 162 11.64 -9.14 10.71
N LEU A 163 12.02 -9.83 9.63
CA LEU A 163 13.21 -10.68 9.51
C LEU A 163 14.04 -10.18 8.31
N ALA A 164 15.33 -10.50 8.28
CA ALA A 164 16.14 -10.23 7.09
C ALA A 164 15.61 -11.03 5.89
N GLN A 165 15.58 -10.40 4.70
CA GLN A 165 15.07 -11.04 3.50
C GLN A 165 15.97 -12.22 3.07
N ASN A 166 15.36 -13.38 2.85
CA ASN A 166 16.05 -14.57 2.34
C ASN A 166 15.10 -15.41 1.48
N ILE A 167 15.09 -15.12 0.18
CA ILE A 167 14.16 -15.73 -0.78
C ILE A 167 14.41 -17.23 -0.94
N THR A 168 15.66 -17.71 -0.87
CA THR A 168 15.98 -19.14 -1.05
C THR A 168 15.46 -19.97 0.12
N GLN A 169 15.73 -19.55 1.36
CA GLN A 169 15.22 -20.23 2.56
C GLN A 169 13.70 -20.13 2.67
N ALA A 170 13.10 -18.99 2.28
CA ALA A 170 11.65 -18.84 2.20
C ALA A 170 11.05 -19.84 1.21
N LYS A 171 11.60 -19.93 -0.01
CA LYS A 171 11.19 -20.89 -1.05
C LYS A 171 11.23 -22.34 -0.54
N ASP A 172 12.32 -22.78 0.08
CA ASP A 172 12.47 -24.17 0.56
C ASP A 172 11.45 -24.53 1.67
N MET A 173 11.02 -23.57 2.48
CA MET A 173 9.91 -23.74 3.42
C MET A 173 8.55 -23.78 2.72
N LEU A 174 8.33 -22.91 1.72
CA LEU A 174 7.08 -22.87 0.96
C LEU A 174 6.88 -24.12 0.09
N GLU A 175 7.94 -24.70 -0.47
CA GLU A 175 7.85 -25.98 -1.21
C GLU A 175 7.37 -27.13 -0.31
N LYS A 176 7.89 -27.23 0.93
CA LYS A 176 7.41 -28.21 1.92
C LYS A 176 5.93 -27.99 2.26
N LEU A 177 5.57 -26.76 2.63
CA LEU A 177 4.19 -26.41 2.98
C LEU A 177 3.20 -26.58 1.82
N ALA A 178 3.64 -26.43 0.57
CA ALA A 178 2.78 -26.65 -0.60
C ALA A 178 2.53 -28.13 -0.86
N LEU A 179 3.49 -29.01 -0.55
CA LEU A 179 3.30 -30.48 -0.54
C LEU A 179 2.32 -30.90 0.57
N ASP A 180 2.36 -30.25 1.73
CA ASP A 180 1.37 -30.41 2.81
C ASP A 180 -0.02 -29.83 2.46
N GLY A 181 -0.15 -29.14 1.32
CA GLY A 181 -1.42 -28.58 0.83
C GLY A 181 -1.75 -27.17 1.34
N SER A 182 -0.80 -26.41 1.89
CA SER A 182 -1.07 -25.03 2.35
C SER A 182 -1.42 -24.10 1.18
N PRO A 183 -2.61 -23.45 1.20
CA PRO A 183 -3.05 -22.56 0.13
C PRO A 183 -2.31 -21.21 0.13
N LYS A 184 -1.67 -20.84 1.26
CA LYS A 184 -0.76 -19.69 1.31
C LYS A 184 0.58 -20.02 0.69
N ALA A 185 1.13 -21.20 1.00
CA ALA A 185 2.38 -21.63 0.39
C ALA A 185 2.26 -21.77 -1.13
N GLN A 186 1.16 -22.36 -1.61
CA GLN A 186 0.84 -22.44 -3.04
C GLN A 186 0.73 -21.05 -3.68
N MET A 187 0.02 -20.09 -3.08
CA MET A 187 -0.03 -18.71 -3.58
C MET A 187 1.37 -18.07 -3.67
N ALA A 188 2.19 -18.23 -2.63
CA ALA A 188 3.54 -17.65 -2.59
C ALA A 188 4.49 -18.29 -3.61
N LEU A 189 4.43 -19.61 -3.81
CA LEU A 189 5.17 -20.28 -4.90
C LEU A 189 4.69 -19.79 -6.27
N GLY A 190 3.38 -19.61 -6.46
CA GLY A 190 2.82 -19.01 -7.67
C GLY A 190 3.43 -17.64 -7.96
N PHE A 191 3.54 -16.80 -6.91
CA PHE A 191 4.24 -15.53 -6.97
C PHE A 191 5.73 -15.65 -7.32
N LEU A 192 6.48 -16.53 -6.65
CA LEU A 192 7.91 -16.74 -6.95
C LEU A 192 8.13 -17.13 -8.42
N TYR A 193 7.30 -18.04 -8.98
CA TYR A 193 7.36 -18.40 -10.39
C TYR A 193 6.85 -17.32 -11.35
N ALA A 194 5.89 -16.48 -10.94
CA ALA A 194 5.42 -15.35 -11.74
C ALA A 194 6.49 -14.26 -11.87
N ALA A 195 7.06 -13.86 -10.73
CA ALA A 195 8.09 -12.83 -10.63
C ALA A 195 9.51 -13.34 -10.98
N GLY A 196 9.74 -14.65 -10.99
CA GLY A 196 11.08 -15.23 -11.21
C GLY A 196 12.06 -14.92 -10.08
N LEU A 197 11.58 -14.91 -8.83
CA LEU A 197 12.39 -14.62 -7.63
C LEU A 197 12.96 -15.93 -7.08
N GLY A 198 14.29 -16.11 -7.16
CA GLY A 198 14.97 -17.34 -6.72
C GLY A 198 14.62 -18.60 -7.54
N VAL A 199 13.86 -18.45 -8.63
CA VAL A 199 13.43 -19.51 -9.56
C VAL A 199 13.35 -18.96 -10.98
N THR A 200 13.49 -19.82 -11.99
CA THR A 200 13.22 -19.46 -13.38
C THR A 200 11.77 -19.03 -13.56
N SER A 201 11.52 -17.84 -14.13
CA SER A 201 10.16 -17.35 -14.38
C SER A 201 9.37 -18.32 -15.26
N SER A 202 8.13 -18.64 -14.86
CA SER A 202 7.25 -19.55 -15.58
C SER A 202 5.79 -19.24 -15.28
N GLN A 203 5.14 -18.51 -16.19
CA GLN A 203 3.73 -18.14 -16.05
C GLN A 203 2.79 -19.36 -15.99
N ALA A 204 3.15 -20.47 -16.66
CA ALA A 204 2.39 -21.72 -16.61
C ALA A 204 2.43 -22.37 -15.22
N LYS A 205 3.62 -22.48 -14.59
CA LYS A 205 3.74 -22.97 -13.21
C LYS A 205 3.04 -22.04 -12.22
N ALA A 206 3.21 -20.72 -12.40
CA ALA A 206 2.56 -19.72 -11.58
C ALA A 206 1.03 -19.88 -11.59
N LEU A 207 0.43 -20.01 -12.78
CA LEU A 207 -1.01 -20.23 -12.95
C LEU A 207 -1.48 -21.48 -12.19
N VAL A 208 -0.79 -22.62 -12.34
CA VAL A 208 -1.14 -23.86 -11.63
C VAL A 208 -1.12 -23.66 -10.11
N TYR A 209 -0.06 -23.07 -9.57
CA TYR A 209 0.04 -22.78 -8.14
C TYR A 209 -1.05 -21.81 -7.63
N TYR A 210 -1.38 -20.77 -8.41
CA TYR A 210 -2.49 -19.89 -8.08
C TYR A 210 -3.84 -20.60 -8.12
N THR A 211 -4.08 -21.51 -9.08
CA THR A 211 -5.33 -22.29 -9.12
C THR A 211 -5.49 -23.21 -7.90
N PHE A 212 -4.43 -23.89 -7.46
CA PHE A 212 -4.48 -24.69 -6.23
C PHE A 212 -4.66 -23.81 -4.98
N GLY A 213 -3.93 -22.69 -4.87
CA GLY A 213 -4.10 -21.75 -3.76
C GLY A 213 -5.51 -21.17 -3.67
N ALA A 214 -6.13 -20.87 -4.82
CA ALA A 214 -7.52 -20.41 -4.90
C ALA A 214 -8.52 -21.52 -4.53
N LEU A 215 -8.33 -22.75 -5.03
CA LEU A 215 -9.16 -23.90 -4.64
C LEU A 215 -9.08 -24.21 -3.14
N GLY A 216 -7.93 -23.95 -2.51
CA GLY A 216 -7.76 -24.01 -1.06
C GLY A 216 -8.20 -22.74 -0.30
N GLY A 217 -8.94 -21.83 -0.95
CA GLY A 217 -9.60 -20.68 -0.30
C GLY A 217 -8.72 -19.43 -0.11
N ASN A 218 -7.57 -19.31 -0.78
CA ASN A 218 -6.74 -18.11 -0.67
C ASN A 218 -7.34 -16.95 -1.48
N LEU A 219 -7.86 -15.93 -0.78
CA LEU A 219 -8.44 -14.71 -1.37
C LEU A 219 -7.48 -13.97 -2.29
N VAL A 220 -6.19 -13.92 -1.96
CA VAL A 220 -5.19 -13.22 -2.77
C VAL A 220 -4.91 -14.01 -4.06
N ALA A 221 -4.92 -15.34 -4.00
CA ALA A 221 -4.84 -16.17 -5.21
C ALA A 221 -6.06 -15.97 -6.11
N HIS A 222 -7.27 -15.87 -5.56
CA HIS A 222 -8.45 -15.48 -6.33
C HIS A 222 -8.31 -14.09 -6.96
N MET A 223 -7.82 -13.09 -6.24
CA MET A 223 -7.61 -11.73 -6.77
C MET A 223 -6.62 -11.73 -7.94
N ILE A 224 -5.49 -12.44 -7.81
CA ILE A 224 -4.48 -12.61 -8.88
C ILE A 224 -5.08 -13.33 -10.10
N LEU A 225 -5.83 -14.42 -9.91
CA LEU A 225 -6.51 -15.11 -11.01
C LEU A 225 -7.55 -14.22 -11.69
N GLY A 226 -8.35 -13.48 -10.90
CA GLY A 226 -9.31 -12.50 -11.40
C GLY A 226 -8.64 -11.47 -12.32
N TYR A 227 -7.53 -10.89 -11.86
CA TYR A 227 -6.73 -9.97 -12.67
C TYR A 227 -6.16 -10.62 -13.93
N ARG A 228 -5.63 -11.86 -13.83
CA ARG A 228 -5.07 -12.60 -14.97
C ARG A 228 -6.10 -12.92 -16.05
N TYR A 229 -7.31 -13.37 -15.68
CA TYR A 229 -8.40 -13.57 -16.63
C TYR A 229 -8.95 -12.26 -17.21
N TRP A 230 -8.92 -11.17 -16.44
CA TRP A 230 -9.32 -9.85 -16.91
C TRP A 230 -8.33 -9.25 -17.93
N SER A 231 -7.03 -9.43 -17.70
CA SER A 231 -5.95 -8.85 -18.52
C SER A 231 -5.37 -9.80 -19.59
N GLY A 232 -5.69 -11.09 -19.55
CA GLY A 232 -5.15 -12.11 -20.47
C GLY A 232 -3.72 -12.58 -20.15
N ILE A 233 -3.23 -12.41 -18.91
CA ILE A 233 -1.84 -12.74 -18.54
C ILE A 233 -1.69 -14.25 -18.30
N GLY A 234 -1.23 -14.96 -19.34
CA GLY A 234 -0.99 -16.41 -19.33
C GLY A 234 -2.24 -17.27 -19.45
N VAL A 235 -3.39 -16.65 -19.70
CA VAL A 235 -4.72 -17.27 -19.91
C VAL A 235 -5.47 -16.50 -21.00
N MET A 236 -6.44 -17.13 -21.65
CA MET A 236 -7.33 -16.41 -22.55
C MET A 236 -8.20 -15.42 -21.76
N GLN A 237 -8.35 -14.19 -22.26
CA GLN A 237 -9.15 -13.16 -21.61
C GLN A 237 -10.61 -13.63 -21.46
N SER A 238 -11.14 -13.58 -20.24
CA SER A 238 -12.48 -14.07 -19.91
C SER A 238 -13.08 -13.26 -18.78
N CYS A 239 -14.05 -12.39 -19.11
CA CYS A 239 -14.72 -11.56 -18.13
C CYS A 239 -15.51 -12.39 -17.11
N GLU A 240 -16.24 -13.42 -17.55
CA GLU A 240 -17.01 -14.29 -16.65
C GLU A 240 -16.11 -15.03 -15.64
N SER A 241 -14.95 -15.53 -16.09
CA SER A 241 -13.97 -16.17 -15.20
C SER A 241 -13.41 -15.18 -14.18
N ALA A 242 -13.04 -13.97 -14.63
CA ALA A 242 -12.61 -12.89 -13.74
C ALA A 242 -13.70 -12.52 -12.71
N LEU A 243 -14.94 -12.37 -13.15
CA LEU A 243 -16.11 -12.05 -12.32
C LEU A 243 -16.32 -13.09 -11.22
N THR A 244 -16.22 -14.39 -11.52
CA THR A 244 -16.38 -15.45 -10.50
C THR A 244 -15.31 -15.38 -9.40
N HIS A 245 -14.05 -15.11 -9.75
CA HIS A 245 -12.98 -14.98 -8.76
C HIS A 245 -13.07 -13.69 -7.95
N TYR A 246 -13.32 -12.55 -8.61
CA TYR A 246 -13.49 -11.28 -7.90
C TYR A 246 -14.73 -11.29 -6.99
N ARG A 247 -15.80 -11.99 -7.35
CA ARG A 247 -16.99 -12.13 -6.49
C ARG A 247 -16.66 -12.81 -5.16
N VAL A 248 -15.94 -13.94 -5.17
CA VAL A 248 -15.54 -14.63 -3.92
C VAL A 248 -14.75 -13.72 -2.98
N VAL A 249 -13.85 -12.90 -3.53
CA VAL A 249 -13.05 -11.95 -2.75
C VAL A 249 -13.91 -10.77 -2.27
N ALA A 250 -14.76 -10.22 -3.12
CA ALA A 250 -15.62 -9.09 -2.80
C ALA A 250 -16.70 -9.43 -1.77
N ASP A 251 -17.29 -10.63 -1.84
CA ASP A 251 -18.25 -11.14 -0.85
C ASP A 251 -17.58 -11.18 0.55
N HIS A 252 -16.31 -11.64 0.64
CA HIS A 252 -15.54 -11.62 1.89
C HIS A 252 -15.18 -10.19 2.35
N VAL A 253 -14.80 -9.29 1.45
CA VAL A 253 -14.52 -7.88 1.81
C VAL A 253 -15.79 -7.20 2.33
N ALA A 254 -16.94 -7.42 1.67
CA ALA A 254 -18.22 -6.88 2.09
C ALA A 254 -18.66 -7.41 3.46
N SER A 255 -18.41 -8.69 3.78
CA SER A 255 -18.69 -9.25 5.11
C SER A 255 -17.75 -8.75 6.20
N ASP A 256 -16.46 -8.54 5.86
CA ASP A 256 -15.47 -7.96 6.79
C ASP A 256 -15.78 -6.50 7.14
N MET A 257 -16.48 -5.78 6.25
CA MET A 257 -16.89 -4.39 6.40
C MET A 257 -18.17 -4.19 7.23
N SER A 258 -18.22 -4.82 8.41
CA SER A 258 -19.29 -4.57 9.36
C SER A 258 -19.07 -3.25 10.14
N LEU A 259 -19.79 -2.18 9.78
CA LEU A 259 -20.09 -0.93 10.52
C LEU A 259 -18.92 -0.10 11.11
N ALA A 260 -18.02 -0.73 11.86
CA ALA A 260 -16.69 -0.22 12.14
C ALA A 260 -16.02 0.09 10.81
N ALA A 261 -15.81 1.39 10.56
CA ALA A 261 -15.26 1.85 9.29
C ALA A 261 -13.86 1.27 9.07
N GLY A 262 -13.66 0.71 7.88
CA GLY A 262 -12.42 0.04 7.49
C GLY A 262 -11.21 0.96 7.55
N ARG A 263 -10.02 0.36 7.66
CA ARG A 263 -8.75 1.10 7.69
C ARG A 263 -8.55 1.85 6.39
N ALA A 264 -8.29 3.17 6.46
CA ALA A 264 -7.98 3.95 5.27
C ALA A 264 -6.52 3.70 4.84
N VAL A 265 -6.31 2.64 4.06
CA VAL A 265 -5.02 2.33 3.46
C VAL A 265 -4.73 3.30 2.32
N GLN A 266 -3.55 3.91 2.35
CA GLN A 266 -3.12 4.86 1.35
C GLN A 266 -2.18 4.21 0.34
N ARG A 267 -2.42 4.49 -0.94
CA ARG A 267 -1.68 3.96 -2.07
C ARG A 267 -0.87 5.10 -2.67
N VAL A 268 0.35 5.29 -2.18
CA VAL A 268 1.25 6.36 -2.63
C VAL A 268 1.94 5.93 -3.92
N ARG A 269 1.91 6.79 -4.96
CA ARG A 269 2.77 6.63 -6.15
C ARG A 269 4.13 7.25 -5.85
N LEU A 270 5.19 6.48 -6.02
CA LEU A 270 6.55 6.91 -5.68
C LEU A 270 7.06 7.99 -6.63
N LEU A 271 6.72 7.90 -7.93
CA LEU A 271 7.09 8.89 -8.93
C LEU A 271 6.48 10.27 -8.61
N ASP A 272 5.16 10.33 -8.42
CA ASP A 272 4.42 11.56 -8.07
C ASP A 272 5.02 12.26 -6.82
N GLU A 273 5.52 11.50 -5.84
CA GLU A 273 6.16 12.03 -4.62
C GLU A 273 7.57 12.59 -4.86
N VAL A 274 8.39 11.94 -5.69
CA VAL A 274 9.73 12.41 -6.03
C VAL A 274 9.66 13.69 -6.87
N ASP A 275 8.70 13.76 -7.80
CA ASP A 275 8.48 14.95 -8.63
C ASP A 275 7.88 16.12 -7.80
N HIS A 276 7.02 15.83 -6.82
CA HIS A 276 6.31 16.84 -6.01
C HIS A 276 6.43 16.60 -4.49
N PRO A 277 7.64 16.77 -3.91
CA PRO A 277 7.86 16.60 -2.48
C PRO A 277 6.97 17.54 -1.66
N GLY A 278 6.15 16.98 -0.76
CA GLY A 278 5.26 17.70 0.14
C GLY A 278 3.82 17.90 -0.38
N ALA A 279 3.63 18.16 -1.68
CA ALA A 279 2.28 18.37 -2.25
C ALA A 279 1.52 17.05 -2.51
N ALA A 280 2.25 16.00 -2.93
CA ALA A 280 1.71 14.65 -3.18
C ALA A 280 2.01 13.66 -2.03
N SER A 281 2.67 14.11 -0.95
CA SER A 281 3.00 13.27 0.20
C SER A 281 1.72 12.70 0.82
N GLY A 282 1.50 11.40 0.63
CA GLY A 282 0.29 10.76 1.14
C GLY A 282 0.26 10.78 2.67
N THR A 283 1.41 10.48 3.28
CA THR A 283 1.61 10.54 4.72
C THR A 283 1.51 11.97 5.23
N LEU A 284 0.78 12.16 6.33
CA LEU A 284 0.76 13.44 7.04
C LEU A 284 2.16 13.62 7.64
N GLU A 285 2.83 14.71 7.29
CA GLU A 285 4.12 15.04 7.89
C GLU A 285 3.98 15.16 9.41
N GLU A 286 4.99 14.70 10.15
CA GLU A 286 4.94 14.63 11.62
C GLU A 286 4.72 16.03 12.24
N ASP A 287 5.33 17.05 11.63
CA ASP A 287 5.16 18.47 11.96
C ASP A 287 3.70 18.94 11.78
N LEU A 288 3.02 18.50 10.72
CA LEU A 288 1.62 18.80 10.47
C LEU A 288 0.69 18.08 11.46
N LEU A 289 1.03 16.84 11.85
CA LEU A 289 0.31 16.13 12.92
C LEU A 289 0.44 16.87 14.26
N GLN A 290 1.65 17.32 14.60
CA GLN A 290 1.94 18.08 15.82
C GLN A 290 1.21 19.43 15.82
N TYR A 291 1.14 20.11 14.67
CA TYR A 291 0.37 21.34 14.51
C TYR A 291 -1.13 21.13 14.79
N TYR A 292 -1.76 20.09 14.22
CA TYR A 292 -3.15 19.77 14.52
C TYR A 292 -3.38 19.38 15.99
N GLN A 293 -2.43 18.67 16.61
CA GLN A 293 -2.51 18.36 18.05
C GLN A 293 -2.51 19.63 18.90
N LEU A 294 -1.62 20.58 18.60
CA LEU A 294 -1.57 21.88 19.26
C LEU A 294 -2.87 22.70 19.10
N LEU A 295 -3.51 22.64 17.91
CA LEU A 295 -4.82 23.28 17.70
C LEU A 295 -5.92 22.61 18.55
N ALA A 296 -5.97 21.29 18.57
CA ALA A 296 -6.95 20.54 19.36
C ALA A 296 -6.78 20.78 20.87
N GLU A 297 -5.54 20.90 21.36
CA GLU A 297 -5.22 21.26 22.75
C GLU A 297 -5.60 22.70 23.10
N LYS A 298 -5.48 23.64 22.16
CA LYS A 298 -5.98 25.02 22.29
C LYS A 298 -7.51 25.12 22.28
N GLY A 299 -8.21 24.02 22.02
CA GLY A 299 -9.68 23.95 22.02
C GLY A 299 -10.33 24.12 20.65
N ASP A 300 -9.58 24.00 19.54
CA ASP A 300 -10.20 23.95 18.22
C ASP A 300 -11.00 22.65 18.05
N VAL A 301 -12.31 22.81 17.94
CA VAL A 301 -13.29 21.74 17.75
C VAL A 301 -13.07 21.00 16.43
N GLN A 302 -12.65 21.69 15.36
CA GLN A 302 -12.44 21.06 14.06
C GLN A 302 -11.19 20.19 14.07
N ALA A 303 -10.07 20.68 14.62
CA ALA A 303 -8.89 19.85 14.86
C ALA A 303 -9.18 18.64 15.77
N GLN A 304 -10.00 18.80 16.83
CA GLN A 304 -10.43 17.67 17.67
C GLN A 304 -11.20 16.61 16.88
N ILE A 305 -12.15 17.00 16.03
CA ILE A 305 -12.93 16.05 15.21
C ILE A 305 -12.04 15.37 14.16
N GLY A 306 -11.19 16.15 13.46
CA GLY A 306 -10.28 15.63 12.45
C GLY A 306 -9.27 14.62 13.01
N LEU A 307 -8.63 14.94 14.16
CA LEU A 307 -7.76 13.99 14.87
C LEU A 307 -8.54 12.81 15.44
N GLY A 308 -9.78 13.02 15.89
CA GLY A 308 -10.68 11.97 16.35
C GLY A 308 -10.95 10.95 15.25
N GLN A 309 -11.32 11.41 14.05
CA GLN A 309 -11.53 10.58 12.86
C GLN A 309 -10.24 9.88 12.41
N LEU A 310 -9.12 10.60 12.39
CA LEU A 310 -7.82 10.07 12.00
C LEU A 310 -7.37 8.93 12.93
N HIS A 311 -7.59 9.06 14.25
CA HIS A 311 -7.33 7.98 15.21
C HIS A 311 -8.42 6.90 15.25
N LEU A 312 -9.66 7.17 14.79
CA LEU A 312 -10.73 6.18 14.74
C LEU A 312 -10.54 5.20 13.57
N HIS A 313 -10.19 5.71 12.39
CA HIS A 313 -10.07 4.93 11.15
C HIS A 313 -8.62 4.56 10.81
N GLY A 314 -7.65 5.33 11.30
CA GLY A 314 -6.27 5.27 10.82
C GLY A 314 -6.16 5.89 9.42
N GLY A 315 -4.95 6.32 9.06
CA GLY A 315 -4.70 6.90 7.74
C GLY A 315 -3.53 7.88 7.75
N ARG A 316 -3.00 8.20 6.56
CA ARG A 316 -1.87 9.14 6.40
C ARG A 316 -0.66 8.86 7.29
N GLY A 317 -0.39 7.59 7.62
CA GLY A 317 0.69 7.15 8.52
C GLY A 317 0.34 7.14 10.02
N VAL A 318 -0.84 7.60 10.42
CA VAL A 318 -1.28 7.60 11.83
C VAL A 318 -1.94 6.27 12.21
N GLU A 319 -1.47 5.66 13.30
CA GLU A 319 -2.04 4.43 13.87
C GLU A 319 -3.42 4.67 14.51
N ILE A 320 -4.27 3.65 14.41
CA ILE A 320 -5.59 3.60 15.05
C ILE A 320 -5.42 3.61 16.57
N ASN A 321 -6.14 4.50 17.24
CA ASN A 321 -6.15 4.60 18.70
C ASN A 321 -7.53 5.06 19.20
N HIS A 322 -8.37 4.09 19.57
CA HIS A 322 -9.73 4.36 20.02
C HIS A 322 -9.79 5.20 21.32
N GLU A 323 -8.80 5.11 22.22
CA GLU A 323 -8.76 5.94 23.43
C GLU A 323 -8.56 7.43 23.11
N ARG A 324 -7.63 7.74 22.19
CA ARG A 324 -7.39 9.11 21.72
C ARG A 324 -8.59 9.64 20.94
N ALA A 325 -9.15 8.83 20.05
CA ALA A 325 -10.37 9.18 19.32
C ALA A 325 -11.53 9.52 20.29
N PHE A 326 -11.80 8.65 21.25
CA PHE A 326 -12.82 8.87 22.27
C PHE A 326 -12.57 10.15 23.09
N ARG A 327 -11.31 10.43 23.46
CA ARG A 327 -10.95 11.66 24.19
C ARG A 327 -11.26 12.92 23.38
N TYR A 328 -10.82 12.98 22.12
CA TYR A 328 -11.05 14.16 21.28
C TYR A 328 -12.54 14.36 20.96
N PHE A 329 -13.27 13.30 20.61
CA PHE A 329 -14.72 13.41 20.41
C PHE A 329 -15.46 13.78 21.70
N SER A 330 -15.03 13.28 22.86
CA SER A 330 -15.60 13.67 24.17
C SER A 330 -15.33 15.14 24.52
N GLN A 331 -14.21 15.73 24.08
CA GLN A 331 -13.92 17.16 24.23
C GLN A 331 -14.84 17.99 23.31
N ALA A 332 -14.89 17.66 22.02
CA ALA A 332 -15.73 18.35 21.04
C ALA A 332 -17.24 18.25 21.36
N ALA A 333 -17.71 17.09 21.84
CA ALA A 333 -19.10 16.89 22.25
C ALA A 333 -19.48 17.69 23.50
N LYS A 334 -18.55 17.91 24.45
CA LYS A 334 -18.77 18.82 25.60
C LYS A 334 -18.92 20.27 25.16
N LEU A 335 -18.25 20.67 24.09
CA LEU A 335 -18.38 21.98 23.45
C LEU A 335 -19.65 22.09 22.57
N GLY A 336 -20.51 21.07 22.56
CA GLY A 336 -21.79 21.08 21.87
C GLY A 336 -21.76 20.66 20.40
N ASN A 337 -20.61 20.17 19.89
CA ASN A 337 -20.50 19.77 18.49
C ASN A 337 -21.30 18.49 18.19
N THR A 338 -22.10 18.53 17.12
CA THR A 338 -23.03 17.47 16.73
C THR A 338 -22.32 16.25 16.13
N HIS A 339 -21.38 16.46 15.21
CA HIS A 339 -20.62 15.38 14.58
C HIS A 339 -19.88 14.56 15.64
N ALA A 340 -19.24 15.23 16.60
CA ALA A 340 -18.56 14.57 17.72
C ALA A 340 -19.52 13.70 18.56
N MET A 341 -20.76 14.17 18.81
CA MET A 341 -21.78 13.33 19.46
C MET A 341 -22.16 12.12 18.61
N ALA A 342 -22.33 12.29 17.30
CA ALA A 342 -22.66 11.18 16.40
C ALA A 342 -21.52 10.15 16.29
N PHE A 343 -20.25 10.58 16.24
CA PHE A 343 -19.09 9.68 16.28
C PHE A 343 -18.97 8.96 17.62
N LEU A 344 -19.26 9.60 18.76
CA LEU A 344 -19.39 8.90 20.04
C LEU A 344 -20.51 7.84 20.00
N GLY A 345 -21.68 8.18 19.44
CA GLY A 345 -22.77 7.24 19.22
C GLY A 345 -22.34 6.01 18.41
N LYS A 346 -21.57 6.22 17.33
CA LYS A 346 -20.96 5.15 16.53
C LYS A 346 -19.98 4.30 17.35
N MET A 347 -19.08 4.93 18.11
CA MET A 347 -18.14 4.20 18.99
C MET A 347 -18.83 3.34 20.05
N TYR A 348 -19.92 3.80 20.65
CA TYR A 348 -20.75 2.99 21.57
C TYR A 348 -21.55 1.89 20.85
N THR A 349 -21.90 2.07 19.58
CA THR A 349 -22.63 1.07 18.77
C THR A 349 -21.73 -0.06 18.31
N ASP A 350 -20.51 0.25 17.87
CA ASP A 350 -19.56 -0.72 17.35
C ASP A 350 -18.81 -1.43 18.50
N GLY A 351 -18.49 -0.70 19.57
CA GLY A 351 -17.62 -1.16 20.64
C GLY A 351 -16.14 -1.13 20.25
N SER A 352 -15.25 -0.92 21.23
CA SER A 352 -13.80 -0.94 21.05
C SER A 352 -13.10 -1.19 22.39
N ASP A 353 -11.78 -1.42 22.37
CA ASP A 353 -10.97 -1.58 23.59
C ASP A 353 -11.11 -0.39 24.57
N ALA A 354 -11.40 0.80 24.04
CA ALA A 354 -11.59 2.02 24.83
C ALA A 354 -13.01 2.20 25.38
N VAL A 355 -14.02 1.60 24.74
CA VAL A 355 -15.45 1.84 25.02
C VAL A 355 -16.25 0.55 24.79
N PRO A 356 -16.83 -0.07 25.83
CA PRO A 356 -17.65 -1.26 25.67
C PRO A 356 -18.93 -0.93 24.87
N GLN A 357 -19.40 -1.89 24.08
CA GLN A 357 -20.62 -1.74 23.28
C GLN A 357 -21.83 -1.48 24.19
N ASN A 358 -22.54 -0.39 23.95
CA ASN A 358 -23.76 -0.04 24.66
C ASN A 358 -24.72 0.71 23.73
N ASN A 359 -25.77 0.02 23.30
CA ASN A 359 -26.77 0.58 22.39
C ASN A 359 -27.59 1.70 23.04
N GLU A 360 -27.83 1.67 24.35
CA GLU A 360 -28.64 2.70 25.03
C GLU A 360 -27.94 4.06 25.08
N THR A 361 -26.63 4.07 25.40
CA THR A 361 -25.85 5.31 25.38
C THR A 361 -25.63 5.79 23.94
N ALA A 362 -25.38 4.87 22.99
CA ALA A 362 -25.31 5.21 21.58
C ALA A 362 -26.57 5.95 21.09
N LEU A 363 -27.75 5.42 21.41
CA LEU A 363 -29.03 6.04 21.09
C LEU A 363 -29.21 7.42 21.71
N GLN A 364 -28.78 7.66 22.95
CA GLN A 364 -28.85 8.99 23.57
C GLN A 364 -28.02 10.01 22.78
N TYR A 365 -26.81 9.64 22.37
CA TYR A 365 -25.95 10.49 21.53
C TYR A 365 -26.54 10.70 20.13
N PHE A 366 -27.06 9.66 19.47
CA PHE A 366 -27.70 9.78 18.16
C PHE A 366 -28.98 10.63 18.19
N ARG A 367 -29.82 10.50 19.23
CA ARG A 367 -31.01 11.37 19.42
C ARG A 367 -30.60 12.84 19.49
N ARG A 368 -29.66 13.16 20.38
CA ARG A 368 -29.17 14.53 20.56
C ARG A 368 -28.52 15.10 19.29
N ALA A 369 -27.77 14.29 18.56
CA ALA A 369 -27.18 14.71 17.29
C ALA A 369 -28.25 14.95 16.21
N ALA A 370 -29.21 14.03 16.06
CA ALA A 370 -30.28 14.11 15.07
C ALA A 370 -31.27 15.27 15.34
N GLU A 371 -31.57 15.57 16.61
CA GLU A 371 -32.36 16.73 17.05
C GLU A 371 -31.70 18.05 16.63
N LEU A 372 -30.37 18.09 16.61
CA LEU A 372 -29.56 19.22 16.13
C LEU A 372 -29.32 19.20 14.61
N GLY A 373 -30.00 18.31 13.87
CA GLY A 373 -29.96 18.23 12.40
C GLY A 373 -28.84 17.36 11.82
N ASP A 374 -28.00 16.75 12.64
CA ASP A 374 -26.79 16.05 12.20
C ASP A 374 -27.08 14.82 11.33
N PRO A 375 -26.50 14.69 10.12
CA PRO A 375 -26.83 13.60 9.22
C PRO A 375 -26.23 12.25 9.66
N VAL A 376 -25.10 12.25 10.39
CA VAL A 376 -24.52 11.04 10.98
C VAL A 376 -25.40 10.57 12.14
N GLY A 377 -25.89 11.51 12.96
CA GLY A 377 -26.87 11.26 14.01
C GLY A 377 -28.20 10.70 13.49
N GLN A 378 -28.75 11.31 12.44
CA GLN A 378 -29.97 10.85 11.76
C GLN A 378 -29.79 9.46 11.16
N SER A 379 -28.67 9.20 10.48
CA SER A 379 -28.34 7.87 9.95
C SER A 379 -28.22 6.82 11.05
N GLY A 380 -27.56 7.16 12.16
CA GLY A 380 -27.46 6.30 13.35
C GLY A 380 -28.81 5.93 13.96
N LEU A 381 -29.75 6.89 14.07
CA LEU A 381 -31.13 6.61 14.48
C LEU A 381 -31.87 5.75 13.46
N GLY A 382 -31.76 6.08 12.16
CA GLY A 382 -32.40 5.33 11.09
C GLY A 382 -31.99 3.86 11.09
N MET A 383 -30.69 3.59 11.21
CA MET A 383 -30.13 2.25 11.39
C MET A 383 -30.60 1.58 12.69
N ALA A 384 -30.72 2.31 13.80
CA ALA A 384 -31.21 1.72 15.06
C ALA A 384 -32.67 1.27 14.96
N TYR A 385 -33.53 2.04 14.28
CA TYR A 385 -34.91 1.64 13.96
C TYR A 385 -34.99 0.54 12.89
N LEU A 386 -34.06 0.48 11.93
CA LEU A 386 -34.00 -0.55 10.89
C LEU A 386 -33.62 -1.92 11.47
N TYR A 387 -32.60 -1.96 12.33
CA TYR A 387 -32.03 -3.20 12.88
C TYR A 387 -32.51 -3.54 14.30
N GLY A 388 -33.35 -2.71 14.92
CA GLY A 388 -33.90 -2.96 16.26
C GLY A 388 -32.90 -2.82 17.42
N ARG A 389 -31.88 -1.95 17.26
CA ARG A 389 -30.77 -1.83 18.24
C ARG A 389 -31.16 -0.93 19.41
N GLY A 390 -31.67 -1.53 20.49
CA GLY A 390 -32.08 -0.82 21.71
C GLY A 390 -33.41 -0.05 21.60
N ILE A 391 -34.09 -0.14 20.45
CA ILE A 391 -35.43 0.39 20.18
C ILE A 391 -36.16 -0.69 19.34
N PRO A 392 -37.49 -0.90 19.49
CA PRO A 392 -38.24 -1.75 18.58
C PRO A 392 -38.11 -1.31 17.12
N VAL A 393 -38.11 -2.28 16.20
CA VAL A 393 -38.00 -2.04 14.75
C VAL A 393 -39.18 -1.19 14.26
N ASN A 394 -38.89 -0.13 13.52
CA ASN A 394 -39.89 0.69 12.83
C ASN A 394 -39.34 1.19 11.50
N TYR A 395 -39.79 0.58 10.41
CA TYR A 395 -39.28 0.88 9.07
C TYR A 395 -39.68 2.26 8.53
N GLU A 396 -40.86 2.76 8.89
CA GLU A 396 -41.34 4.09 8.45
C GLU A 396 -40.48 5.20 9.06
N LEU A 397 -40.20 5.10 10.37
CA LEU A 397 -39.28 6.03 11.03
C LEU A 397 -37.87 5.85 10.50
N ALA A 398 -37.39 4.62 10.32
CA ALA A 398 -36.06 4.34 9.77
C ALA A 398 -35.85 5.03 8.41
N LEU A 399 -36.79 4.84 7.48
CA LEU A 399 -36.80 5.50 6.18
C LEU A 399 -36.76 7.03 6.33
N SER A 400 -37.66 7.60 7.15
CA SER A 400 -37.75 9.06 7.30
C SER A 400 -36.49 9.73 7.88
N TYR A 401 -35.67 8.99 8.64
CA TYR A 401 -34.38 9.47 9.16
C TYR A 401 -33.24 9.23 8.17
N LEU A 402 -33.25 8.09 7.46
CA LEU A 402 -32.25 7.78 6.44
C LEU A 402 -32.38 8.70 5.21
N GLU A 403 -33.60 9.05 4.79
CA GLU A 403 -33.84 10.01 3.69
C GLU A 403 -33.26 11.38 4.03
N LYS A 404 -33.56 11.93 5.21
CA LYS A 404 -33.00 13.22 5.67
C LYS A 404 -31.47 13.22 5.75
N ALA A 405 -30.86 12.09 6.12
CA ALA A 405 -29.41 11.94 6.13
C ALA A 405 -28.83 11.84 4.70
N ALA A 406 -29.52 11.12 3.80
CA ALA A 406 -29.10 10.93 2.42
C ALA A 406 -29.24 12.20 1.56
N GLU A 407 -30.29 13.01 1.80
CA GLU A 407 -30.48 14.35 1.22
C GLU A 407 -29.36 15.31 1.62
N GLN A 408 -28.85 15.21 2.85
CA GLN A 408 -27.66 15.91 3.33
C GLN A 408 -26.33 15.32 2.79
N GLY A 409 -26.38 14.33 1.90
CA GLY A 409 -25.21 13.71 1.30
C GLY A 409 -24.52 12.63 2.13
N TRP A 410 -25.13 12.16 3.23
CA TRP A 410 -24.49 11.13 4.07
C TRP A 410 -24.53 9.74 3.44
N VAL A 411 -23.32 9.22 3.23
CA VAL A 411 -23.06 8.08 2.36
C VAL A 411 -23.58 6.76 2.94
N ASP A 412 -23.37 6.51 4.24
CA ASP A 412 -23.90 5.29 4.88
C ASP A 412 -25.42 5.24 4.74
N ALA A 413 -26.12 6.37 4.86
CA ALA A 413 -27.57 6.44 4.73
C ALA A 413 -28.04 6.13 3.29
N GLN A 414 -27.37 6.68 2.28
CA GLN A 414 -27.62 6.37 0.87
C GLN A 414 -27.48 4.87 0.59
N VAL A 415 -26.45 4.22 1.14
CA VAL A 415 -26.24 2.77 1.00
C VAL A 415 -27.33 1.96 1.71
N GLN A 416 -27.76 2.36 2.91
CA GLN A 416 -28.86 1.69 3.60
C GLN A 416 -30.19 1.86 2.87
N LEU A 417 -30.51 3.06 2.35
CA LEU A 417 -31.71 3.28 1.51
C LEU A 417 -31.66 2.43 0.24
N GLY A 418 -30.54 2.44 -0.48
CA GLY A 418 -30.35 1.59 -1.66
C GLY A 418 -30.58 0.10 -1.34
N THR A 419 -30.13 -0.35 -0.16
CA THR A 419 -30.32 -1.72 0.33
C THR A 419 -31.77 -2.00 0.72
N MET A 420 -32.50 -1.03 1.30
CA MET A 420 -33.93 -1.13 1.59
C MET A 420 -34.75 -1.27 0.29
N TYR A 421 -34.51 -0.39 -0.70
CA TYR A 421 -35.18 -0.45 -2.00
C TYR A 421 -34.80 -1.69 -2.83
N TYR A 422 -33.56 -2.17 -2.72
CA TYR A 422 -33.11 -3.39 -3.42
C TYR A 422 -33.75 -4.66 -2.86
N ASN A 423 -33.89 -4.76 -1.53
CA ASN A 423 -34.45 -5.94 -0.86
C ASN A 423 -35.97 -5.86 -0.60
N GLY A 424 -36.60 -4.68 -0.72
CA GLY A 424 -38.00 -4.47 -0.34
C GLY A 424 -38.22 -4.46 1.18
N VAL A 425 -37.23 -4.00 1.97
CA VAL A 425 -37.31 -3.96 3.43
C VAL A 425 -37.91 -2.64 3.87
N GLY A 426 -39.16 -2.65 4.34
CA GLY A 426 -39.87 -1.45 4.80
C GLY A 426 -40.44 -0.58 3.68
N VAL A 427 -40.10 -0.87 2.43
CA VAL A 427 -40.52 -0.17 1.21
C VAL A 427 -40.92 -1.18 0.14
N GLN A 428 -41.67 -0.73 -0.87
CA GLN A 428 -41.81 -1.53 -2.09
C GLN A 428 -40.46 -1.64 -2.80
N GLN A 429 -40.18 -2.82 -3.36
CA GLN A 429 -38.91 -3.10 -4.04
C GLN A 429 -38.83 -2.28 -5.34
N ASP A 430 -37.83 -1.39 -5.44
CA ASP A 430 -37.57 -0.58 -6.62
C ASP A 430 -36.07 -0.54 -6.95
N TYR A 431 -35.67 -1.35 -7.92
CA TYR A 431 -34.29 -1.42 -8.38
C TYR A 431 -33.78 -0.11 -9.02
N LYS A 432 -34.66 0.77 -9.53
CA LYS A 432 -34.24 2.05 -10.12
C LYS A 432 -33.82 3.04 -9.04
N GLN A 433 -34.60 3.12 -7.96
CA GLN A 433 -34.24 3.92 -6.78
C GLN A 433 -33.00 3.34 -6.10
N ALA A 434 -32.91 2.01 -5.96
CA ALA A 434 -31.71 1.36 -5.44
C ALA A 434 -30.45 1.72 -6.27
N LEU A 435 -30.53 1.64 -7.60
CA LEU A 435 -29.46 2.06 -8.50
C LEU A 435 -29.06 3.53 -8.28
N GLN A 436 -30.05 4.43 -8.17
CA GLN A 436 -29.80 5.86 -7.96
C GLN A 436 -29.01 6.10 -6.67
N TYR A 437 -29.46 5.55 -5.53
CA TYR A 437 -28.76 5.71 -4.25
C TYR A 437 -27.38 5.04 -4.23
N PHE A 438 -27.22 3.83 -4.81
CA PHE A 438 -25.90 3.21 -4.92
C PHE A 438 -24.97 3.99 -5.85
N SER A 439 -25.47 4.57 -6.94
CA SER A 439 -24.66 5.40 -7.83
C SER A 439 -24.15 6.66 -7.13
N LEU A 440 -24.99 7.32 -6.33
CA LEU A 440 -24.63 8.48 -5.53
C LEU A 440 -23.57 8.13 -4.47
N ALA A 441 -23.78 7.03 -3.74
CA ALA A 441 -22.80 6.54 -2.76
C ALA A 441 -21.50 5.98 -3.39
N SER A 442 -21.52 5.60 -4.66
CA SER A 442 -20.31 5.19 -5.39
C SER A 442 -19.43 6.39 -5.79
N GLN A 443 -20.03 7.56 -6.05
CA GLN A 443 -19.27 8.79 -6.36
C GLN A 443 -18.42 9.25 -5.17
N THR A 444 -18.87 9.01 -3.94
CA THR A 444 -18.11 9.27 -2.71
C THR A 444 -17.15 8.13 -2.34
N GLY A 445 -17.06 7.07 -3.16
CA GLY A 445 -16.09 5.98 -3.01
C GLY A 445 -16.51 4.85 -2.05
N HIS A 446 -17.78 4.74 -1.68
CA HIS A 446 -18.20 3.76 -0.67
C HIS A 446 -18.15 2.31 -1.17
N ILE A 447 -17.45 1.45 -0.43
CA ILE A 447 -17.10 0.10 -0.86
C ILE A 447 -18.35 -0.80 -0.97
N LEU A 448 -19.28 -0.75 -0.01
CA LEU A 448 -20.54 -1.49 -0.12
C LEU A 448 -21.45 -0.95 -1.24
N ALA A 449 -21.29 0.31 -1.66
CA ALA A 449 -22.03 0.85 -2.79
C ALA A 449 -21.51 0.25 -4.10
N PHE A 450 -20.18 0.25 -4.29
CA PHE A 450 -19.54 -0.44 -5.42
C PHE A 450 -19.89 -1.93 -5.47
N TYR A 451 -19.90 -2.62 -4.34
CA TYR A 451 -20.28 -4.03 -4.24
C TYR A 451 -21.72 -4.29 -4.71
N ASN A 452 -22.70 -3.57 -4.16
CA ASN A 452 -24.11 -3.74 -4.55
C ASN A 452 -24.34 -3.34 -6.03
N LEU A 453 -23.74 -2.24 -6.49
CA LEU A 453 -23.83 -1.76 -7.87
C LEU A 453 -23.20 -2.77 -8.85
N ALA A 454 -22.07 -3.39 -8.47
CA ALA A 454 -21.45 -4.47 -9.24
C ALA A 454 -22.33 -5.72 -9.31
N GLN A 455 -22.98 -6.11 -8.20
CA GLN A 455 -23.94 -7.21 -8.20
C GLN A 455 -25.12 -6.92 -9.13
N MET A 456 -25.62 -5.68 -9.18
CA MET A 456 -26.67 -5.27 -10.12
C MET A 456 -26.20 -5.36 -11.59
N HIS A 457 -24.97 -4.97 -11.92
CA HIS A 457 -24.43 -5.13 -13.27
C HIS A 457 -24.16 -6.59 -13.64
N ALA A 458 -23.74 -7.43 -12.68
CA ALA A 458 -23.48 -8.86 -12.90
C ALA A 458 -24.78 -9.65 -13.14
N SER A 459 -25.83 -9.34 -12.39
CA SER A 459 -27.14 -10.01 -12.50
C SER A 459 -28.05 -9.43 -13.59
N GLY A 460 -27.96 -8.12 -13.85
CA GLY A 460 -28.91 -7.38 -14.67
C GLY A 460 -30.18 -6.96 -13.90
N THR A 461 -30.14 -6.84 -12.57
CA THR A 461 -31.30 -6.38 -11.77
C THR A 461 -31.45 -4.86 -11.87
N GLY A 462 -32.53 -4.40 -12.53
CA GLY A 462 -32.85 -2.97 -12.69
C GLY A 462 -32.08 -2.24 -13.80
N ILE A 463 -31.05 -2.88 -14.36
CA ILE A 463 -30.15 -2.35 -15.40
C ILE A 463 -29.72 -3.45 -16.37
N MET A 464 -29.23 -3.07 -17.54
CA MET A 464 -28.65 -4.04 -18.49
C MET A 464 -27.41 -4.72 -17.88
N ARG A 465 -27.35 -6.06 -17.96
CA ARG A 465 -26.19 -6.84 -17.52
C ARG A 465 -24.95 -6.40 -18.29
N SER A 466 -23.86 -6.12 -17.57
CA SER A 466 -22.57 -5.74 -18.12
C SER A 466 -21.47 -6.36 -17.27
N CYS A 467 -20.82 -7.40 -17.81
CA CYS A 467 -19.70 -8.05 -17.12
C CYS A 467 -18.49 -7.11 -16.94
N PRO A 468 -18.04 -6.33 -17.95
CA PRO A 468 -16.88 -5.43 -17.82
C PRO A 468 -17.00 -4.46 -16.65
N THR A 469 -18.11 -3.73 -16.57
CA THR A 469 -18.35 -2.77 -15.48
C THR A 469 -18.49 -3.47 -14.13
N ALA A 470 -19.13 -4.64 -14.07
CA ALA A 470 -19.19 -5.44 -12.84
C ALA A 470 -17.79 -5.84 -12.34
N VAL A 471 -16.89 -6.29 -13.23
CA VAL A 471 -15.52 -6.68 -12.87
C VAL A 471 -14.71 -5.47 -12.39
N GLU A 472 -14.80 -4.32 -13.05
CA GLU A 472 -14.12 -3.08 -12.62
C GLU A 472 -14.58 -2.62 -11.22
N LEU A 473 -15.89 -2.64 -10.96
CA LEU A 473 -16.47 -2.28 -9.67
C LEU A 473 -16.07 -3.29 -8.57
N LEU A 474 -16.12 -4.61 -8.84
CA LEU A 474 -15.65 -5.62 -7.88
C LEU A 474 -14.14 -5.55 -7.65
N LYS A 475 -13.33 -5.22 -8.67
CA LYS A 475 -11.89 -4.98 -8.51
C LYS A 475 -11.65 -3.85 -7.53
N ASN A 476 -12.35 -2.72 -7.68
CA ASN A 476 -12.27 -1.60 -6.73
C ASN A 476 -12.63 -2.01 -5.29
N VAL A 477 -13.63 -2.89 -5.10
CA VAL A 477 -13.97 -3.47 -3.79
C VAL A 477 -12.85 -4.35 -3.25
N CYS A 478 -12.35 -5.30 -4.05
CA CYS A 478 -11.30 -6.24 -3.65
C CYS A 478 -9.99 -5.51 -3.30
N GLU A 479 -9.67 -4.43 -3.99
CA GLU A 479 -8.49 -3.63 -3.72
C GLU A 479 -8.49 -2.96 -2.32
N GLN A 480 -9.63 -2.89 -1.65
CA GLN A 480 -9.77 -2.32 -0.29
C GLN A 480 -9.68 -3.37 0.83
N GLY A 481 -9.45 -4.65 0.50
CA GLY A 481 -9.26 -5.70 1.51
C GLY A 481 -7.99 -5.51 2.35
N ARG A 482 -7.91 -6.20 3.49
CA ARG A 482 -6.83 -6.05 4.49
C ARG A 482 -5.41 -6.29 3.96
N TRP A 483 -5.26 -7.02 2.86
CA TRP A 483 -3.96 -7.22 2.17
C TRP A 483 -3.37 -5.91 1.63
N SER A 484 -4.20 -4.88 1.42
CA SER A 484 -3.74 -3.55 1.05
C SER A 484 -2.85 -2.90 2.13
N ASP A 485 -2.93 -3.27 3.42
CA ASP A 485 -2.03 -2.79 4.49
C ASP A 485 -0.53 -2.89 4.08
N ARG A 486 -0.18 -3.86 3.22
CA ARG A 486 1.17 -4.06 2.63
C ARG A 486 1.69 -2.85 1.84
N PHE A 487 0.83 -1.98 1.28
CA PHE A 487 1.28 -0.72 0.66
C PHE A 487 2.07 0.16 1.64
N MET A 488 1.60 0.25 2.89
CA MET A 488 2.25 1.04 3.93
C MET A 488 3.55 0.39 4.42
N GLU A 489 3.65 -0.94 4.37
CA GLU A 489 4.88 -1.68 4.68
C GLU A 489 5.92 -1.50 3.55
N ALA A 490 5.53 -1.66 2.28
CA ALA A 490 6.40 -1.50 1.12
C ALA A 490 6.93 -0.07 0.97
N TYR A 491 6.07 0.93 1.23
CA TYR A 491 6.42 2.34 1.28
C TYR A 491 7.40 2.66 2.43
N ARG A 492 7.20 2.06 3.61
CA ARG A 492 8.13 2.21 4.73
C ARG A 492 9.50 1.62 4.39
N SER A 493 9.56 0.42 3.81
CA SER A 493 10.83 -0.17 3.35
C SER A 493 11.53 0.70 2.30
N PHE A 494 10.79 1.31 1.37
CA PHE A 494 11.33 2.28 0.41
C PHE A 494 11.97 3.49 1.11
N ARG A 495 11.24 4.11 2.05
CA ARG A 495 11.74 5.26 2.86
C ARG A 495 12.92 4.90 3.76
N GLU A 496 12.98 3.66 4.26
CA GLU A 496 14.09 3.13 5.06
C GLU A 496 15.31 2.73 4.20
N GLY A 497 15.20 2.74 2.86
CA GLY A 497 16.26 2.36 1.92
C GLY A 497 16.39 0.85 1.65
N ASP A 498 15.47 0.03 2.17
CA ASP A 498 15.42 -1.41 1.90
C ASP A 498 14.57 -1.68 0.65
N LEU A 499 15.21 -1.50 -0.51
CA LEU A 499 14.55 -1.58 -1.82
C LEU A 499 14.30 -3.01 -2.28
N ASP A 500 15.12 -3.98 -1.87
CA ASP A 500 14.90 -5.40 -2.18
C ASP A 500 13.64 -5.91 -1.44
N ALA A 501 13.42 -5.51 -0.18
CA ALA A 501 12.17 -5.76 0.53
C ALA A 501 10.98 -5.03 -0.14
N SER A 502 11.15 -3.74 -0.44
CA SER A 502 10.10 -2.89 -1.03
C SER A 502 9.61 -3.44 -2.39
N VAL A 503 10.52 -3.80 -3.29
CA VAL A 503 10.19 -4.36 -4.61
C VAL A 503 9.51 -5.72 -4.49
N ALA A 504 9.96 -6.62 -3.60
CA ALA A 504 9.28 -7.90 -3.38
C ALA A 504 7.82 -7.71 -2.90
N GLN A 505 7.57 -6.72 -2.05
CA GLN A 505 6.21 -6.40 -1.57
C GLN A 505 5.34 -5.75 -2.66
N TYR A 506 5.87 -4.77 -3.40
CA TYR A 506 5.14 -4.16 -4.50
C TYR A 506 4.90 -5.14 -5.66
N LEU A 507 5.79 -6.08 -5.94
CA LEU A 507 5.59 -7.12 -6.95
C LEU A 507 4.37 -8.01 -6.64
N VAL A 508 4.14 -8.39 -5.37
CA VAL A 508 2.93 -9.12 -4.96
C VAL A 508 1.65 -8.30 -5.15
N LEU A 509 1.70 -7.00 -4.90
CA LEU A 509 0.58 -6.09 -5.14
C LEU A 509 0.37 -5.86 -6.66
N ALA A 510 1.44 -5.80 -7.45
CA ALA A 510 1.39 -5.67 -8.89
C ALA A 510 0.76 -6.90 -9.58
N GLU A 511 1.04 -8.11 -9.07
CA GLU A 511 0.41 -9.37 -9.51
C GLU A 511 -1.08 -9.48 -9.11
N GLN A 512 -1.48 -8.87 -7.99
CA GLN A 512 -2.91 -8.72 -7.62
C GLN A 512 -3.69 -7.77 -8.53
N GLY A 513 -2.99 -6.99 -9.37
CA GLY A 513 -3.59 -6.09 -10.35
C GLY A 513 -3.70 -4.62 -9.93
N TYR A 514 -3.10 -4.22 -8.80
CA TYR A 514 -3.06 -2.82 -8.39
C TYR A 514 -2.19 -1.99 -9.35
N GLU A 515 -2.77 -0.98 -10.01
CA GLU A 515 -2.03 -0.04 -10.88
C GLU A 515 -0.87 0.65 -10.14
N VAL A 516 -1.15 1.24 -8.97
CA VAL A 516 -0.15 1.97 -8.16
C VAL A 516 1.05 1.09 -7.81
N ALA A 517 0.84 -0.21 -7.57
CA ALA A 517 1.94 -1.12 -7.31
C ALA A 517 2.76 -1.43 -8.58
N GLN A 518 2.10 -1.52 -9.74
CA GLN A 518 2.78 -1.74 -11.02
C GLN A 518 3.65 -0.53 -11.39
N SER A 519 3.13 0.69 -11.27
CA SER A 519 3.91 1.92 -11.48
C SER A 519 5.06 2.07 -10.47
N ASN A 520 4.84 1.72 -9.19
CA ASN A 520 5.90 1.73 -8.18
C ASN A 520 7.02 0.70 -8.44
N VAL A 521 6.68 -0.54 -8.82
CA VAL A 521 7.71 -1.53 -9.22
C VAL A 521 8.50 -1.01 -10.42
N ALA A 522 7.81 -0.52 -11.45
CA ALA A 522 8.45 -0.04 -12.66
C ALA A 522 9.41 1.12 -12.37
N PHE A 523 8.99 2.08 -11.53
CA PHE A 523 9.83 3.21 -11.09
C PHE A 523 11.09 2.78 -10.33
N ILE A 524 10.99 1.81 -9.40
CA ILE A 524 12.18 1.34 -8.66
C ILE A 524 13.13 0.56 -9.59
N LEU A 525 12.61 -0.20 -10.56
CA LEU A 525 13.42 -0.92 -11.53
C LEU A 525 14.03 -0.02 -12.63
N ASP A 526 13.42 1.13 -12.93
CA ASP A 526 13.95 2.20 -13.82
C ASP A 526 15.26 2.79 -13.25
N GLN A 527 15.42 2.74 -11.92
CA GLN A 527 16.64 3.15 -11.22
C GLN A 527 17.61 1.97 -11.18
N SER A 528 18.40 1.82 -12.25
CA SER A 528 19.16 0.61 -12.57
C SER A 528 20.19 0.14 -11.52
N GLU A 529 20.63 1.00 -10.61
CA GLU A 529 21.72 0.69 -9.66
C GLU A 529 21.26 0.09 -8.31
N VAL A 530 19.95 0.04 -8.02
CA VAL A 530 19.48 0.04 -6.61
C VAL A 530 18.79 -1.23 -6.10
N THR A 531 18.69 -2.31 -6.88
CA THR A 531 18.19 -3.62 -6.39
C THR A 531 19.13 -4.77 -6.72
N ARG A 532 19.25 -5.75 -5.82
CA ARG A 532 20.08 -6.95 -5.95
C ARG A 532 19.30 -8.20 -6.33
N LEU A 533 17.98 -8.07 -6.46
CA LEU A 533 17.05 -9.18 -6.75
C LEU A 533 17.16 -9.74 -8.17
N PHE A 534 17.56 -8.91 -9.14
CA PHE A 534 17.60 -9.24 -10.56
C PHE A 534 18.96 -8.89 -11.16
N HIS A 535 19.32 -9.55 -12.26
CA HIS A 535 20.48 -9.15 -13.06
C HIS A 535 20.19 -7.86 -13.83
N GLU A 536 21.20 -7.00 -14.01
CA GLU A 536 21.10 -5.71 -14.70
C GLU A 536 20.44 -5.80 -16.08
N ASN A 537 20.69 -6.88 -16.83
CA ASN A 537 20.10 -7.09 -18.16
C ASN A 537 18.58 -7.37 -18.12
N GLU A 538 18.02 -7.74 -16.97
CA GLU A 538 16.59 -8.05 -16.82
C GLU A 538 15.76 -6.89 -16.26
N THR A 539 16.39 -5.84 -15.69
CA THR A 539 15.66 -4.76 -14.99
C THR A 539 14.76 -3.97 -15.95
N TYR A 540 15.30 -3.46 -17.06
CA TYR A 540 14.52 -2.68 -18.03
C TYR A 540 13.37 -3.48 -18.69
N PRO A 541 13.55 -4.72 -19.19
CA PRO A 541 12.43 -5.53 -19.68
C PRO A 541 11.33 -5.78 -18.63
N ARG A 542 11.71 -5.94 -17.35
CA ARG A 542 10.75 -6.09 -16.23
C ARG A 542 10.05 -4.77 -15.92
N ALA A 543 10.77 -3.64 -15.90
CA ALA A 543 10.19 -2.31 -15.73
C ALA A 543 9.18 -2.01 -16.84
N LEU A 544 9.52 -2.28 -18.10
CA LEU A 544 8.64 -2.17 -19.26
C LEU A 544 7.37 -3.03 -19.12
N LEU A 545 7.50 -4.27 -18.66
CA LEU A 545 6.35 -5.15 -18.37
C LEU A 545 5.42 -4.55 -17.30
N HIS A 546 5.94 -3.83 -16.32
CA HIS A 546 5.13 -3.18 -15.30
C HIS A 546 4.55 -1.84 -15.77
N TRP A 547 5.29 -1.05 -16.56
CA TRP A 547 4.77 0.15 -17.22
C TRP A 547 3.64 -0.18 -18.20
N THR A 548 3.75 -1.25 -18.98
CA THR A 548 2.71 -1.69 -19.93
C THR A 548 1.42 -2.07 -19.20
N ARG A 549 1.53 -2.81 -18.09
CA ARG A 549 0.38 -3.15 -17.25
C ARG A 549 -0.27 -1.91 -16.61
N ALA A 550 0.52 -0.96 -16.09
CA ALA A 550 0.00 0.27 -15.49
C ALA A 550 -0.68 1.18 -16.53
N ALA A 551 -0.09 1.33 -17.72
CA ALA A 551 -0.68 2.10 -18.82
C ALA A 551 -1.96 1.46 -19.38
N ALA A 552 -2.04 0.12 -19.41
CA ALA A 552 -3.26 -0.60 -19.78
C ALA A 552 -4.42 -0.38 -18.77
N GLN A 553 -4.10 -0.03 -17.52
CA GLN A 553 -5.07 0.40 -16.50
C GLN A 553 -5.37 1.91 -16.52
N GLY A 554 -4.82 2.67 -17.47
CA GLY A 554 -5.11 4.08 -17.67
C GLY A 554 -4.18 5.06 -16.96
N TYR A 555 -3.06 4.63 -16.36
CA TYR A 555 -2.08 5.58 -15.80
C TYR A 555 -1.28 6.24 -16.93
N VAL A 556 -1.46 7.54 -17.12
CA VAL A 556 -0.91 8.28 -18.27
C VAL A 556 0.60 8.51 -18.15
N VAL A 557 1.15 8.69 -16.95
CA VAL A 557 2.61 8.84 -16.80
C VAL A 557 3.34 7.54 -17.18
N ALA A 558 2.78 6.37 -16.83
CA ALA A 558 3.25 5.10 -17.36
C ALA A 558 3.21 5.05 -18.89
N ARG A 559 2.15 5.58 -19.52
CA ARG A 559 2.04 5.62 -20.99
C ARG A 559 3.08 6.54 -21.64
N ILE A 560 3.49 7.62 -20.97
CA ILE A 560 4.62 8.46 -21.41
C ILE A 560 5.94 7.70 -21.26
N LYS A 561 6.16 7.03 -20.12
CA LYS A 561 7.33 6.18 -19.88
C LYS A 561 7.45 5.04 -20.90
N LEU A 562 6.35 4.45 -21.38
CA LEU A 562 6.37 3.50 -22.51
C LEU A 562 6.87 4.15 -23.80
N GLY A 563 6.43 5.38 -24.08
CA GLY A 563 6.96 6.18 -25.18
C GLY A 563 8.47 6.36 -25.06
N ASP A 564 8.95 6.75 -23.88
CA ASP A 564 10.38 6.93 -23.60
C ASP A 564 11.17 5.63 -23.79
N TYR A 565 10.64 4.49 -23.31
CA TYR A 565 11.29 3.18 -23.44
C TYR A 565 11.47 2.75 -24.91
N HIS A 566 10.43 2.92 -25.75
CA HIS A 566 10.53 2.64 -27.18
C HIS A 566 11.38 3.69 -27.93
N PHE A 567 11.39 4.95 -27.46
CA PHE A 567 12.20 6.02 -28.04
C PHE A 567 13.71 5.84 -27.80
N TYR A 568 14.10 5.42 -26.59
CA TYR A 568 15.51 5.22 -26.20
C TYR A 568 16.01 3.78 -26.38
N GLY A 569 15.12 2.79 -26.53
CA GLY A 569 15.48 1.37 -26.61
C GLY A 569 15.77 0.73 -25.24
N TYR A 570 15.02 1.11 -24.21
CA TYR A 570 15.19 0.52 -22.87
C TYR A 570 14.48 -0.84 -22.77
N GLY A 571 15.26 -1.92 -22.80
CA GLY A 571 14.75 -3.30 -22.73
C GLY A 571 14.00 -3.78 -23.99
N THR A 572 13.96 -2.96 -25.05
CA THR A 572 13.39 -3.23 -26.38
C THR A 572 14.24 -2.55 -27.45
N ASP A 573 14.07 -2.95 -28.70
CA ASP A 573 14.64 -2.21 -29.83
C ASP A 573 14.03 -0.80 -29.95
N VAL A 574 14.78 0.14 -30.55
CA VAL A 574 14.34 1.52 -30.77
C VAL A 574 13.24 1.54 -31.84
N ASP A 575 12.06 2.03 -31.47
CA ASP A 575 10.89 2.12 -32.33
C ASP A 575 10.15 3.45 -32.10
N TYR A 576 10.37 4.38 -33.03
CA TYR A 576 9.73 5.69 -32.98
C TYR A 576 8.24 5.66 -33.34
N GLU A 577 7.74 4.66 -34.07
CA GLU A 577 6.32 4.58 -34.43
C GLU A 577 5.47 4.19 -33.21
N THR A 578 5.90 3.17 -32.46
CA THR A 578 5.21 2.81 -31.20
C THR A 578 5.40 3.85 -30.11
N ALA A 579 6.59 4.47 -29.99
CA ALA A 579 6.81 5.58 -29.07
C ALA A 579 5.84 6.74 -29.32
N MET A 580 5.69 7.15 -30.58
CA MET A 580 4.77 8.21 -30.98
C MET A 580 3.31 7.85 -30.71
N MET A 581 2.91 6.60 -30.96
CA MET A 581 1.56 6.09 -30.65
C MET A 581 1.26 6.20 -29.15
N HIS A 582 2.22 5.87 -28.29
CA HIS A 582 2.08 6.02 -26.85
C HIS A 582 1.94 7.48 -26.40
N TYR A 583 2.81 8.39 -26.87
CA TYR A 583 2.67 9.82 -26.56
C TYR A 583 1.37 10.41 -27.10
N ARG A 584 0.93 10.01 -28.30
CA ARG A 584 -0.34 10.43 -28.89
C ARG A 584 -1.52 10.05 -27.99
N LEU A 585 -1.61 8.80 -27.57
CA LEU A 585 -2.67 8.35 -26.67
C LEU A 585 -2.61 9.05 -25.30
N ALA A 586 -1.43 9.34 -24.77
CA ALA A 586 -1.28 10.14 -23.55
C ALA A 586 -1.77 11.60 -23.73
N SER A 587 -1.53 12.20 -24.89
CA SER A 587 -1.97 13.56 -25.23
C SER A 587 -3.49 13.67 -25.48
N GLU A 588 -4.09 12.65 -26.12
CA GLU A 588 -5.52 12.62 -26.45
C GLU A 588 -6.40 12.29 -25.23
N GLN A 589 -5.90 11.51 -24.25
CA GLN A 589 -6.68 11.10 -23.08
C GLN A 589 -6.71 12.12 -21.94
N GLN A 590 -5.60 12.84 -21.70
CA GLN A 590 -5.47 13.75 -20.54
C GLN A 590 -4.74 15.07 -20.84
N HIS A 591 -4.45 15.38 -22.12
CA HIS A 591 -3.74 16.61 -22.52
C HIS A 591 -2.42 16.85 -21.76
N SER A 592 -1.66 15.78 -21.49
CA SER A 592 -0.38 15.89 -20.78
C SER A 592 0.62 16.76 -21.55
N ALA A 593 1.12 17.81 -20.88
CA ALA A 593 2.09 18.75 -21.43
C ALA A 593 3.37 18.08 -21.93
N GLN A 594 3.88 17.10 -21.18
CA GLN A 594 5.09 16.34 -21.55
C GLN A 594 4.85 15.49 -22.81
N ALA A 595 3.69 14.84 -22.92
CA ALA A 595 3.34 14.06 -24.11
C ALA A 595 3.21 14.97 -25.36
N LEU A 596 2.57 16.13 -25.21
CA LEU A 596 2.46 17.14 -26.27
C LEU A 596 3.84 17.66 -26.70
N PHE A 597 4.72 17.97 -25.74
CA PHE A 597 6.09 18.42 -26.02
C PHE A 597 6.90 17.35 -26.76
N ASN A 598 6.85 16.09 -26.31
CA ASN A 598 7.53 14.96 -26.96
C ASN A 598 7.03 14.74 -28.39
N LEU A 599 5.71 14.84 -28.64
CA LEU A 599 5.16 14.81 -30.01
C LEU A 599 5.68 15.96 -30.87
N GLY A 600 5.72 17.18 -30.34
CA GLY A 600 6.30 18.34 -31.01
C GLY A 600 7.75 18.09 -31.45
N TYR A 601 8.56 17.52 -30.56
CA TYR A 601 9.95 17.14 -30.85
C TYR A 601 10.06 16.06 -31.95
N MET A 602 9.20 15.04 -31.93
CA MET A 602 9.19 13.99 -32.96
C MET A 602 8.83 14.54 -34.34
N TYR A 603 7.85 15.45 -34.43
CA TYR A 603 7.51 16.15 -35.68
C TYR A 603 8.60 17.13 -36.14
N GLU A 604 9.30 17.80 -35.20
CA GLU A 604 10.43 18.69 -35.51
C GLU A 604 11.59 17.91 -36.15
N LYS A 605 11.90 16.72 -35.63
CA LYS A 605 13.03 15.89 -36.08
C LYS A 605 12.68 14.89 -37.18
N GLY A 606 11.40 14.61 -37.43
CA GLY A 606 10.96 13.58 -38.36
C GLY A 606 11.24 12.15 -37.86
N LEU A 607 11.07 11.92 -36.55
CA LEU A 607 11.30 10.62 -35.92
C LEU A 607 10.00 9.80 -35.94
N GLY A 608 9.98 8.69 -36.68
CA GLY A 608 8.78 7.85 -36.88
C GLY A 608 7.71 8.45 -37.79
N VAL A 609 7.83 9.72 -38.17
CA VAL A 609 6.92 10.44 -39.07
C VAL A 609 7.66 11.39 -39.99
N LYS A 610 7.00 11.84 -41.06
CA LYS A 610 7.51 12.94 -41.88
C LYS A 610 7.63 14.21 -41.03
N GLN A 611 8.73 14.93 -41.22
CA GLN A 611 8.99 16.20 -40.57
C GLN A 611 7.89 17.23 -40.91
N ASP A 612 7.31 17.86 -39.89
CA ASP A 612 6.32 18.93 -40.04
C ASP A 612 6.55 20.00 -38.98
N VAL A 613 7.21 21.09 -39.41
CA VAL A 613 7.58 22.24 -38.56
C VAL A 613 6.35 23.00 -38.04
N HIS A 614 5.27 23.05 -38.82
CA HIS A 614 4.05 23.77 -38.42
C HIS A 614 3.28 22.99 -37.35
N LEU A 615 3.18 21.68 -37.54
CA LEU A 615 2.55 20.79 -36.57
C LEU A 615 3.39 20.66 -35.29
N ALA A 616 4.72 20.60 -35.41
CA ALA A 616 5.64 20.65 -34.27
C ALA A 616 5.43 21.92 -33.42
N LYS A 617 5.39 23.10 -34.06
CA LYS A 617 5.09 24.36 -33.36
C LYS A 617 3.74 24.29 -32.65
N ARG A 618 2.69 23.84 -33.33
CA ARG A 618 1.35 23.71 -32.73
C ARG A 618 1.36 22.83 -31.48
N PHE A 619 2.11 21.72 -31.48
CA PHE A 619 2.23 20.85 -30.31
C PHE A 619 2.99 21.53 -29.16
N TYR A 620 4.04 22.32 -29.43
CA TYR A 620 4.70 23.13 -28.41
C TYR A 620 3.78 24.23 -27.84
N ASP A 621 3.03 24.94 -28.70
CA ASP A 621 2.05 25.95 -28.29
C ASP A 621 0.96 25.31 -27.38
N MET A 622 0.41 24.15 -27.77
CA MET A 622 -0.53 23.38 -26.95
C MET A 622 0.08 22.89 -25.62
N ALA A 623 1.37 22.51 -25.60
CA ALA A 623 2.06 22.13 -24.37
C ALA A 623 2.14 23.33 -23.39
N ALA A 624 2.47 24.53 -23.88
CA ALA A 624 2.52 25.76 -23.09
C ALA A 624 1.15 26.17 -22.52
N GLU A 625 0.07 25.92 -23.25
CA GLU A 625 -1.30 26.14 -22.78
C GLU A 625 -1.73 25.12 -21.70
N SER A 626 -1.25 23.87 -21.79
CA SER A 626 -1.67 22.78 -20.92
C SER A 626 -1.07 22.80 -19.51
N SER A 627 0.14 23.36 -19.31
CA SER A 627 0.78 23.47 -17.99
C SER A 627 1.67 24.72 -17.89
N PRO A 628 1.66 25.45 -16.76
CA PRO A 628 2.56 26.58 -16.53
C PRO A 628 4.04 26.16 -16.60
N ASP A 629 4.38 24.97 -16.12
CA ASP A 629 5.77 24.48 -16.08
C ASP A 629 6.33 24.21 -17.49
N ALA A 630 5.45 23.91 -18.45
CA ALA A 630 5.80 23.67 -19.85
C ALA A 630 5.98 24.96 -20.66
N GLN A 631 5.58 26.13 -20.15
CA GLN A 631 5.66 27.40 -20.90
C GLN A 631 7.10 27.79 -21.26
N VAL A 632 8.04 27.67 -20.31
CA VAL A 632 9.45 28.03 -20.56
C VAL A 632 10.12 27.04 -21.51
N PRO A 633 10.02 25.70 -21.33
CA PRO A 633 10.50 24.73 -22.32
C PRO A 633 9.91 24.92 -23.72
N ALA A 634 8.60 25.13 -23.84
CA ALA A 634 7.93 25.33 -25.13
C ALA A 634 8.35 26.65 -25.81
N PHE A 635 8.53 27.74 -25.05
CA PHE A 635 9.06 28.99 -25.58
C PHE A 635 10.50 28.83 -26.12
N LEU A 636 11.35 28.08 -25.40
CA LEU A 636 12.71 27.79 -25.87
C LEU A 636 12.72 26.89 -27.11
N ALA A 637 11.86 25.87 -27.16
CA ALA A 637 11.72 24.98 -28.32
C ALA A 637 11.21 25.73 -29.56
N THR A 638 10.17 26.54 -29.44
CA THR A 638 9.65 27.37 -30.54
C THR A 638 10.63 28.46 -30.99
N SER A 639 11.38 29.05 -30.05
CA SER A 639 12.46 30.00 -30.37
C SER A 639 13.62 29.33 -31.13
N ASN A 640 14.03 28.13 -30.71
CA ASN A 640 15.01 27.32 -31.42
C ASN A 640 14.52 26.93 -32.82
N LEU A 641 13.26 26.50 -32.93
CA LEU A 641 12.61 26.16 -34.21
C LEU A 641 12.63 27.35 -35.18
N TRP A 642 12.32 28.56 -34.68
CA TRP A 642 12.39 29.79 -35.46
C TRP A 642 13.83 30.13 -35.89
N LEU A 643 14.81 29.99 -35.00
CA LEU A 643 16.22 30.22 -35.31
C LEU A 643 16.74 29.26 -36.39
N VAL A 644 16.51 27.96 -36.23
CA VAL A 644 16.94 26.93 -37.19
C VAL A 644 16.31 27.17 -38.56
N ASN A 645 14.99 27.38 -38.60
CA ASN A 645 14.28 27.65 -39.85
C ASN A 645 14.71 28.97 -40.51
N SER A 646 15.03 30.01 -39.72
CA SER A 646 15.55 31.28 -40.24
C SER A 646 16.96 31.12 -40.82
N VAL A 647 17.82 30.31 -40.21
CA VAL A 647 19.16 29.99 -40.74
C VAL A 647 19.05 29.17 -42.03
N GLN A 648 18.16 28.18 -42.08
CA GLN A 648 17.94 27.38 -43.28
C GLN A 648 17.37 28.24 -44.42
N TYR A 649 16.39 29.10 -44.15
CA TYR A 649 15.86 30.07 -45.10
C TYR A 649 16.95 31.02 -45.64
N LEU A 650 17.88 31.48 -44.79
CA LEU A 650 19.03 32.29 -45.21
C LEU A 650 20.09 31.51 -46.02
N GLN A 651 20.11 30.18 -45.95
CA GLN A 651 20.97 29.32 -46.78
C GLN A 651 20.31 28.96 -48.12
N GLU A 652 18.98 28.85 -48.15
CA GLU A 652 18.18 28.62 -49.37
C GLU A 652 17.98 29.91 -50.19
N LEU A 653 18.04 31.08 -49.55
CA LEU A 653 18.23 32.36 -50.21
C LEU A 653 19.61 32.38 -50.88
N ASP A 654 19.65 32.29 -52.22
CA ASP A 654 20.87 32.54 -52.97
C ASP A 654 21.22 34.03 -52.85
N VAL A 655 22.08 34.34 -51.87
CA VAL A 655 22.51 35.69 -51.52
C VAL A 655 23.13 36.42 -52.72
N LYS A 656 23.61 35.69 -53.74
CA LYS A 656 24.06 36.28 -55.01
C LYS A 656 22.92 36.83 -55.85
N GLU A 657 21.79 36.12 -55.99
CA GLU A 657 20.64 36.64 -56.75
C GLU A 657 20.09 37.89 -56.06
N LEU A 658 19.91 37.84 -54.74
CA LEU A 658 19.40 38.99 -53.97
C LEU A 658 20.34 40.22 -54.05
N LEU A 659 21.66 40.03 -54.02
CA LEU A 659 22.62 41.12 -54.19
C LEU A 659 22.77 41.59 -55.64
N SER A 660 22.57 40.71 -56.63
CA SER A 660 22.58 41.09 -58.06
C SER A 660 21.29 41.76 -58.53
N GLY A 661 20.19 41.59 -57.80
CA GLY A 661 18.90 42.22 -58.09
C GLY A 661 18.75 43.64 -57.49
N VAL A 662 19.71 44.09 -56.66
CA VAL A 662 19.72 45.44 -56.09
C VAL A 662 20.79 46.29 -56.79
N ASP A 663 20.44 46.79 -57.97
CA ASP A 663 21.15 47.91 -58.59
C ASP A 663 20.94 49.16 -57.71
N LEU A 664 21.90 49.41 -56.81
CA LEU A 664 21.91 50.55 -55.88
C LEU A 664 21.75 51.89 -56.62
N ASP A 665 22.33 52.00 -57.82
CA ASP A 665 22.21 53.14 -58.72
C ASP A 665 20.76 53.46 -59.11
N GLN A 666 19.90 52.43 -59.22
CA GLN A 666 18.50 52.58 -59.63
C GLN A 666 17.57 52.88 -58.43
N LEU A 667 17.93 52.42 -57.23
CA LEU A 667 17.12 52.62 -56.02
C LEU A 667 17.41 53.94 -55.29
N LEU A 668 18.67 54.39 -55.31
CA LEU A 668 19.16 55.52 -54.50
C LEU A 668 19.86 56.62 -55.33
N GLY A 669 20.00 56.41 -56.64
CA GLY A 669 20.63 57.35 -57.57
C GLY A 669 22.15 57.21 -57.64
N PRO A 670 22.79 57.81 -58.66
CA PRO A 670 24.20 57.60 -59.00
C PRO A 670 25.22 58.23 -58.03
N GLU A 671 24.77 58.85 -56.93
CA GLU A 671 25.62 59.42 -55.87
C GLU A 671 25.27 58.87 -54.47
N TRP A 672 24.77 57.62 -54.42
CA TRP A 672 24.47 56.96 -53.15
C TRP A 672 25.70 56.79 -52.24
N ASP A 673 26.88 56.65 -52.84
CA ASP A 673 28.18 56.63 -52.16
C ASP A 673 28.45 57.92 -51.37
N LEU A 674 28.10 59.10 -51.90
CA LEU A 674 28.17 60.38 -51.20
C LEU A 674 27.18 60.46 -50.03
N CYS A 675 25.95 59.97 -50.20
CA CYS A 675 24.99 59.86 -49.09
C CYS A 675 25.46 58.89 -47.99
N LEU A 676 26.04 57.74 -48.38
CA LEU A 676 26.56 56.76 -47.44
C LEU A 676 27.76 57.31 -46.65
N MET A 677 28.70 57.97 -47.33
CA MET A 677 29.88 58.58 -46.71
C MET A 677 29.53 59.74 -45.79
N THR A 678 28.52 60.55 -46.11
CA THR A 678 28.04 61.62 -45.22
C THR A 678 27.31 61.08 -43.99
N VAL A 679 26.52 60.01 -44.11
CA VAL A 679 25.92 59.30 -42.96
C VAL A 679 26.99 58.68 -42.06
N PHE A 680 28.00 58.02 -42.63
CA PHE A 680 29.13 57.48 -41.83
C PHE A 680 29.95 58.59 -41.17
N ALA A 681 30.18 59.72 -41.84
CA ALA A 681 30.87 60.88 -41.25
C ALA A 681 30.07 61.49 -40.09
N LEU A 682 28.73 61.55 -40.20
CA LEU A 682 27.85 61.99 -39.10
C LEU A 682 27.82 61.00 -37.94
N LEU A 683 27.80 59.68 -38.20
CA LEU A 683 27.90 58.65 -37.16
C LEU A 683 29.26 58.67 -36.44
N LEU A 684 30.36 58.80 -37.18
CA LEU A 684 31.69 58.97 -36.59
C LEU A 684 31.79 60.30 -35.81
N GLY A 685 31.27 61.40 -36.36
CA GLY A 685 31.22 62.70 -35.71
C GLY A 685 30.44 62.68 -34.39
N THR A 686 29.27 62.05 -34.37
CA THR A 686 28.45 61.90 -33.15
C THR A 686 29.10 60.96 -32.14
N ILE A 687 29.72 59.85 -32.55
CA ILE A 687 30.50 58.98 -31.66
C ILE A 687 31.73 59.70 -31.07
N ILE A 688 32.42 60.52 -31.86
CA ILE A 688 33.56 61.34 -31.39
C ILE A 688 33.08 62.44 -30.43
N ALA A 689 32.00 63.13 -30.73
CA ALA A 689 31.39 64.14 -29.85
C ALA A 689 30.89 63.50 -28.54
N TYR A 690 30.31 62.29 -28.59
CA TYR A 690 29.90 61.53 -27.41
C TYR A 690 31.10 61.07 -26.56
N ARG A 691 32.21 60.66 -27.19
CA ARG A 691 33.48 60.37 -26.49
C ARG A 691 34.13 61.63 -25.90
N GLN A 692 34.10 62.77 -26.59
CA GLN A 692 34.63 64.04 -26.08
C GLN A 692 33.81 64.57 -24.90
N SER A 693 32.48 64.55 -25.00
CA SER A 693 31.60 64.95 -23.89
C SER A 693 31.73 64.01 -22.68
N ARG A 694 31.87 62.69 -22.87
CA ARG A 694 32.25 61.77 -21.77
C ARG A 694 33.63 62.10 -21.17
N ARG A 695 34.65 62.44 -21.98
CA ARG A 695 35.96 62.89 -21.46
C ARG A 695 35.86 64.20 -20.68
N GLN A 696 35.10 65.19 -21.15
CA GLN A 696 34.88 66.45 -20.42
C GLN A 696 34.09 66.24 -19.13
N ALA A 697 33.09 65.34 -19.12
CA ALA A 697 32.37 64.96 -17.91
C ALA A 697 33.30 64.26 -16.89
N ALA A 698 34.17 63.35 -17.35
CA ALA A 698 35.18 62.71 -16.50
C ALA A 698 36.18 63.72 -15.90
N ILE A 699 36.62 64.72 -16.68
CA ILE A 699 37.50 65.79 -16.19
C ILE A 699 36.79 66.66 -15.14
N ARG A 700 35.52 67.03 -15.35
CA ARG A 700 34.72 67.78 -14.36
C ARG A 700 34.46 66.99 -13.08
N LEU A 701 34.35 65.66 -13.17
CA LEU A 701 34.23 64.77 -12.00
C LEU A 701 35.56 64.65 -11.25
N ALA A 702 36.68 64.51 -11.96
CA ALA A 702 38.03 64.51 -11.36
C ALA A 702 38.34 65.83 -10.63
N GLN A 703 37.88 66.97 -11.16
CA GLN A 703 38.01 68.28 -10.51
C GLN A 703 37.09 68.50 -9.29
N ARG A 704 36.11 67.62 -9.05
CA ARG A 704 35.22 67.64 -7.88
C ARG A 704 35.57 66.57 -6.82
N GLY A 705 36.63 65.80 -7.05
CA GLY A 705 37.01 64.64 -6.24
C GLY A 705 38.28 64.83 -5.40
N VAL A 706 38.40 65.95 -4.67
CA VAL A 706 39.40 66.12 -3.61
C VAL A 706 38.68 66.63 -2.35
N PRO A 707 38.51 65.80 -1.31
CA PRO A 707 37.91 66.24 -0.06
C PRO A 707 38.94 66.94 0.84
N ASP A 708 38.62 68.15 1.31
CA ASP A 708 39.39 68.80 2.36
C ASP A 708 39.28 68.03 3.68
N GLN A 709 40.42 67.80 4.34
CA GLN A 709 40.49 67.21 5.67
C GLN A 709 40.15 68.28 6.73
N PRO A 710 39.27 68.00 7.71
CA PRO A 710 39.18 68.83 8.91
C PRO A 710 40.46 68.68 9.74
N GLN A 711 41.14 69.78 10.02
CA GLN A 711 42.29 69.78 10.93
C GLN A 711 41.83 69.56 12.38
N ALA A 712 42.66 68.85 13.15
CA ALA A 712 42.50 68.73 14.60
C ALA A 712 43.00 70.00 15.29
N GLU A 713 42.20 70.55 16.20
CA GLU A 713 42.64 71.59 17.13
C GLU A 713 43.02 70.99 18.50
N ASN A 714 44.19 71.39 18.99
CA ASN A 714 44.72 71.01 20.29
C ASN A 714 44.55 72.16 21.29
N GLN A 715 43.85 71.90 22.40
CA GLN A 715 44.22 72.37 23.76
C GLN A 715 44.26 73.91 24.02
N PRO A 716 44.53 74.40 25.25
CA PRO A 716 44.48 73.76 26.58
C PRO A 716 43.61 74.51 27.62
N GLN A 717 42.98 73.75 28.54
CA GLN A 717 43.22 73.85 29.99
C GLN A 717 42.69 72.60 30.70
#